data_AF-A0A821DXA1-F1
#
_entry.id   AF-A0A821DXA1-F1
#
_cell.length_a   1.000
_cell.length_b   1.000
_cell.length_c   1.000
_cell.angle_alpha   90.00
_cell.angle_beta   90.00
_cell.angle_gamma   90.00
#
_symmetry.space_group_name_H-M   'P 1'
#
loop_
_entity.id
_entity.type
_entity.pdbx_description
1 polymer ?
#
loop_
_entity_poly.entity_id
_entity_poly.type
_entity_poly.pdbx_seq_one_letter_code
_entity_poly.pdbx_strand_id
1 'polypeptide(L)'
;MDEIFACAKNILVIWATDVNPENLPGFQNIIQTKAKQAVIAFENAEMVIESKRASSSFDIVLFGLVSKRETRATTDMLNELFRVLRPNGHLIALVEHTTQLQTVDQFKMCGFTSCSPLDTNSSFLIENKDDHVNKMRSLWLCQKPSFDIGYSVPLRNGSDTRTGQISSLTASGKTTWTMDDDDLIDTDELLDEQDRKKPDVKSYSKRVICYYTNWSAYRPGDGKFSINDIDPNLCTHIIYSFARVQGNGLASTEGSDPEMYKQIMALKQQNPDLKISLAVGGWNHGSAPFTQMVATEQSRAEFVENSYKFLKEYGFDGLDLDWEYPADRGSPPEDRGRFTELAKQLSAKYQQEGLLLSAATPAAPSKYDGSYEPEVCKYLDFVNIMAYDYSGPWDRVAGHNSPLTSQKQTVEHMIKKPDCTPDKLNLGMGAYGRTNNLANPSVSNIGAPTTGVGAAAGKYTGESGFLSYYEVCEKLKEGWQKEWSTEHQVPYAHSGSSWVGYDDKESIALKAEYVNEMELGGAMFWAMDLDDFRGDKCDEGKFPLINTAKEIVNGKESSTRPSTTRTTPTTTGKATHQSATAKLYCLDSKQKQTYANVSNNCQSYYECLTTPSGQQITISRTCPSPLIYSEDKNKCVKEKELQDSPIKCSTKFRAPASSVSSTNCWDPSSVVVDSMCRFFTDCSTKSRYECPPGSLFSSSLKRCVPKQNVQCW
;
A
#
# COMPACT_ATOMS: atom_id res chain seq x y z
N MET A 1 21.81 -11.04 -31.91
CA MET A 1 21.61 -10.18 -33.10
C MET A 1 21.26 -11.01 -34.33
N ASP A 2 22.23 -11.62 -35.01
CA ASP A 2 22.05 -12.13 -36.38
C ASP A 2 20.89 -13.13 -36.56
N GLU A 3 20.63 -14.01 -35.59
CA GLU A 3 19.46 -14.93 -35.61
C GLU A 3 18.11 -14.20 -35.61
N ILE A 4 18.00 -13.10 -34.86
CA ILE A 4 16.79 -12.27 -34.75
C ILE A 4 16.53 -11.55 -36.07
N PHE A 5 17.59 -11.00 -36.69
CA PHE A 5 17.50 -10.32 -37.98
C PHE A 5 17.33 -11.29 -39.17
N ALA A 6 17.81 -12.53 -39.07
CA ALA A 6 17.64 -13.54 -40.12
C ALA A 6 16.17 -13.97 -40.34
N CYS A 7 15.35 -13.87 -39.30
CA CYS A 7 13.92 -14.22 -39.34
C CYS A 7 12.98 -13.00 -39.55
N ALA A 8 13.52 -11.79 -39.67
CA ALA A 8 12.74 -10.57 -39.85
C ALA A 8 12.40 -10.32 -41.33
N LYS A 9 11.16 -9.93 -41.59
CA LYS A 9 10.61 -9.54 -42.90
C LYS A 9 10.34 -8.05 -42.98
N ASN A 10 9.98 -7.42 -41.87
CA ASN A 10 9.67 -5.99 -41.74
C ASN A 10 10.42 -5.43 -40.52
N ILE A 11 11.25 -4.40 -40.73
CA ILE A 11 12.00 -3.71 -39.66
C ILE A 11 11.67 -2.22 -39.70
N LEU A 12 11.32 -1.62 -38.56
CA LEU A 12 11.17 -0.17 -38.41
C LEU A 12 12.42 0.40 -37.71
N VAL A 13 12.95 1.50 -38.23
CA VAL A 13 14.11 2.20 -37.69
C VAL A 13 13.71 3.62 -37.29
N ILE A 14 13.84 3.92 -36.00
CA ILE A 14 13.42 5.20 -35.43
C ILE A 14 14.65 6.04 -35.12
N TRP A 15 14.73 7.18 -35.80
CA TRP A 15 15.82 8.14 -35.67
C TRP A 15 15.31 9.44 -35.03
N ALA A 16 16.08 10.02 -34.12
CA ALA A 16 15.70 11.27 -33.44
C ALA A 16 16.04 12.49 -34.30
N THR A 17 15.37 13.61 -34.06
CA THR A 17 15.53 14.88 -34.81
C THR A 17 16.93 15.49 -34.77
N ASP A 18 17.86 15.02 -33.93
CA ASP A 18 19.28 15.43 -33.92
C ASP A 18 20.12 14.77 -35.04
N VAL A 19 19.60 13.76 -35.74
CA VAL A 19 20.34 13.04 -36.78
C VAL A 19 20.18 13.73 -38.14
N ASN A 20 21.30 14.12 -38.76
CA ASN A 20 21.30 14.55 -40.16
C ASN A 20 20.86 13.36 -41.07
N PRO A 21 19.75 13.50 -41.86
CA PRO A 21 19.22 12.47 -42.75
C PRO A 21 20.23 11.86 -43.73
N GLU A 22 21.29 12.58 -44.11
CA GLU A 22 22.36 12.07 -44.98
C GLU A 22 23.09 10.84 -44.42
N ASN A 23 23.01 10.58 -43.11
CA ASN A 23 23.58 9.39 -42.47
C ASN A 23 22.66 8.16 -42.55
N LEU A 24 21.36 8.33 -42.82
CA LEU A 24 20.38 7.24 -42.83
C LEU A 24 20.67 6.18 -43.89
N PRO A 25 21.08 6.50 -45.15
CA PRO A 25 21.46 5.48 -46.14
C PRO A 25 22.64 4.60 -45.70
N GLY A 26 23.59 5.16 -44.94
CA GLY A 26 24.70 4.38 -44.35
C GLY A 26 24.20 3.37 -43.33
N PHE A 27 23.31 3.80 -42.43
CA PHE A 27 22.70 2.93 -41.43
C PHE A 27 21.76 1.88 -42.05
N GLN A 28 21.01 2.26 -43.09
CA GLN A 28 20.19 1.36 -43.90
C GLN A 28 21.02 0.25 -44.54
N ASN A 29 22.17 0.57 -45.14
CA ASN A 29 23.06 -0.44 -45.73
C ASN A 29 23.60 -1.42 -44.69
N ILE A 30 23.92 -0.97 -43.47
CA ILE A 30 24.35 -1.84 -42.36
C ILE A 30 23.23 -2.83 -41.98
N ILE A 31 22.00 -2.34 -41.79
CA ILE A 31 20.87 -3.20 -41.45
C ILE A 31 20.53 -4.14 -42.62
N GLN A 32 20.49 -3.66 -43.86
CA GLN A 32 20.17 -4.48 -45.04
C GLN A 32 21.20 -5.60 -45.26
N THR A 33 22.47 -5.37 -44.91
CA THR A 33 23.52 -6.38 -44.94
C THR A 33 23.28 -7.51 -43.93
N LYS A 34 22.70 -7.20 -42.77
CA LYS A 34 22.31 -8.17 -41.72
C LYS A 34 20.93 -8.80 -41.96
N ALA A 35 20.01 -8.05 -42.53
CA ALA A 35 18.60 -8.39 -42.73
C ALA A 35 18.28 -8.46 -44.24
N LYS A 36 18.96 -9.36 -44.96
CA LYS A 36 18.99 -9.38 -46.43
C LYS A 36 17.64 -9.60 -47.12
N GLN A 37 16.63 -10.06 -46.38
CA GLN A 37 15.27 -10.32 -46.88
C GLN A 37 14.23 -9.38 -46.24
N ALA A 38 14.65 -8.44 -45.38
CA ALA A 38 13.73 -7.55 -44.68
C ALA A 38 13.47 -6.26 -45.48
N VAL A 39 12.21 -5.83 -45.49
CA VAL A 39 11.80 -4.46 -45.83
C VAL A 39 12.13 -3.57 -44.63
N ILE A 40 12.98 -2.56 -44.84
CA ILE A 40 13.39 -1.62 -43.80
C ILE A 40 12.65 -0.30 -44.01
N ALA A 41 11.83 0.09 -43.04
CA ALA A 41 11.22 1.40 -42.96
C ALA A 41 12.03 2.31 -42.03
N PHE A 42 12.16 3.58 -42.39
CA PHE A 42 12.71 4.63 -41.53
C PHE A 42 11.61 5.60 -41.14
N GLU A 43 11.64 6.08 -39.90
CA GLU A 43 10.70 7.06 -39.37
C GLU A 43 11.39 7.97 -38.36
N ASN A 44 11.07 9.25 -38.40
CA ASN A 44 11.55 10.20 -37.40
C ASN A 44 10.73 10.03 -36.11
N ALA A 45 11.38 10.04 -34.95
CA ALA A 45 10.77 9.84 -33.64
C ALA A 45 9.53 10.74 -33.39
N GLU A 46 9.55 12.00 -33.83
CA GLU A 46 8.41 12.93 -33.68
C GLU A 46 7.23 12.52 -34.57
N MET A 47 7.46 11.91 -35.73
CA MET A 47 6.42 11.41 -36.62
C MET A 47 5.97 9.96 -36.34
N VAL A 48 6.58 9.24 -35.39
CA VAL A 48 6.13 7.89 -35.01
C VAL A 48 4.73 7.94 -34.39
N ILE A 49 4.48 8.94 -33.54
CA ILE A 49 3.18 9.22 -32.92
C ILE A 49 2.13 9.57 -33.98
N GLU A 50 2.53 10.34 -35.00
CA GLU A 50 1.69 10.67 -36.15
C GLU A 50 1.65 9.58 -37.25
N SER A 51 2.27 8.42 -37.05
CA SER A 51 2.40 7.41 -38.10
C SER A 51 1.04 6.78 -38.45
N LYS A 52 0.73 6.65 -39.75
CA LYS A 52 -0.48 5.95 -40.24
C LYS A 52 -0.21 4.45 -40.49
N ARG A 53 0.75 3.85 -39.78
CA ARG A 53 1.14 2.45 -39.96
C ARG A 53 0.10 1.50 -39.37
N ALA A 54 -0.16 0.40 -40.05
CA ALA A 54 -0.99 -0.69 -39.53
C ALA A 54 -0.39 -1.25 -38.23
N SER A 55 -1.26 -1.69 -37.32
CA SER A 55 -0.83 -2.45 -36.15
C SER A 55 -0.17 -3.77 -36.57
N SER A 56 0.71 -4.29 -35.71
CA SER A 56 1.34 -5.61 -35.88
C SER A 56 2.05 -5.82 -37.23
N SER A 57 2.62 -4.74 -37.78
CA SER A 57 3.23 -4.68 -39.12
C SER A 57 4.75 -4.96 -39.13
N PHE A 58 5.45 -4.85 -37.99
CA PHE A 58 6.90 -5.07 -37.91
C PHE A 58 7.30 -6.27 -37.02
N ASP A 59 8.36 -6.96 -37.43
CA ASP A 59 8.99 -8.02 -36.63
C ASP A 59 9.99 -7.45 -35.62
N ILE A 60 10.64 -6.32 -35.98
CA ILE A 60 11.63 -5.61 -35.16
C ILE A 60 11.40 -4.09 -35.26
N VAL A 61 11.47 -3.40 -34.12
CA VAL A 61 11.62 -1.94 -34.02
C VAL A 61 12.99 -1.63 -33.43
N LEU A 62 13.76 -0.77 -34.11
CA LEU A 62 15.05 -0.28 -33.65
C LEU A 62 14.90 1.16 -33.13
N PHE A 63 15.16 1.37 -31.85
CA PHE A 63 14.94 2.64 -31.17
C PHE A 63 16.23 3.24 -30.60
N GLY A 64 16.44 4.55 -30.81
CA GLY A 64 17.59 5.30 -30.27
C GLY A 64 18.95 4.98 -30.91
N LEU A 65 19.03 4.00 -31.83
CA LEU A 65 20.31 3.51 -32.38
C LEU A 65 21.05 4.52 -33.28
N VAL A 66 20.37 5.56 -33.74
CA VAL A 66 20.89 6.51 -34.75
C VAL A 66 21.28 7.87 -34.14
N SER A 67 20.82 8.17 -32.93
CA SER A 67 20.99 9.47 -32.24
C SER A 67 22.29 9.53 -31.44
N LYS A 68 22.89 10.72 -31.33
CA LYS A 68 24.01 10.96 -30.40
C LYS A 68 23.48 11.39 -29.04
N ARG A 69 22.41 12.18 -29.02
CA ARG A 69 21.70 12.56 -27.80
C ARG A 69 20.93 11.36 -27.22
N GLU A 70 20.30 11.57 -26.09
CA GLU A 70 19.45 10.58 -25.43
C GLU A 70 18.04 10.68 -26.03
N THR A 71 17.65 9.70 -26.86
CA THR A 71 16.29 9.66 -27.44
C THR A 71 15.29 9.25 -26.35
N ARG A 72 14.87 10.23 -25.55
CA ARG A 72 13.97 10.01 -24.42
C ARG A 72 12.61 9.55 -24.92
N ALA A 73 12.19 8.35 -24.51
CA ALA A 73 10.94 7.77 -24.96
C ALA A 73 9.75 8.36 -24.20
N THR A 74 8.78 8.92 -24.93
CA THR A 74 7.46 9.28 -24.38
C THR A 74 6.58 8.03 -24.32
N THR A 75 5.60 8.01 -23.42
CA THR A 75 4.63 6.92 -23.29
C THR A 75 3.90 6.69 -24.61
N ASP A 76 3.47 7.75 -25.29
CA ASP A 76 2.75 7.65 -26.57
C ASP A 76 3.60 7.04 -27.68
N MET A 77 4.88 7.41 -27.75
CA MET A 77 5.80 6.79 -28.71
C MET A 77 6.01 5.31 -28.37
N LEU A 78 6.16 4.92 -27.10
CA LEU A 78 6.29 3.52 -26.69
C LEU A 78 5.02 2.70 -26.95
N ASN A 79 3.84 3.29 -26.74
CA ASN A 79 2.56 2.70 -27.08
C ASN A 79 2.46 2.47 -28.60
N GLU A 80 2.92 3.41 -29.42
CA GLU A 80 3.01 3.23 -30.87
C GLU A 80 4.05 2.18 -31.27
N LEU A 81 5.22 2.10 -30.61
CA LEU A 81 6.21 1.04 -30.85
C LEU A 81 5.58 -0.34 -30.60
N PHE A 82 4.84 -0.44 -29.49
CA PHE A 82 4.12 -1.65 -29.13
C PHE A 82 2.96 -1.94 -30.11
N ARG A 83 2.25 -0.92 -30.59
CA ARG A 83 1.15 -1.07 -31.56
C ARG A 83 1.64 -1.57 -32.92
N VAL A 84 2.75 -1.06 -33.43
CA VAL A 84 3.27 -1.43 -34.77
C VAL A 84 4.09 -2.72 -34.76
N LEU A 85 4.64 -3.15 -33.63
CA LEU A 85 5.23 -4.50 -33.49
C LEU A 85 4.16 -5.58 -33.51
N ARG A 86 4.45 -6.71 -34.19
CA ARG A 86 3.59 -7.90 -34.14
C ARG A 86 3.72 -8.65 -32.80
N PRO A 87 2.80 -9.57 -32.47
CA PRO A 87 3.00 -10.53 -31.38
C PRO A 87 4.30 -11.34 -31.54
N ASN A 88 5.07 -11.50 -30.45
CA ASN A 88 6.45 -12.01 -30.43
C ASN A 88 7.47 -11.16 -31.23
N GLY A 89 7.13 -9.93 -31.62
CA GLY A 89 8.05 -8.96 -32.22
C GLY A 89 9.01 -8.36 -31.18
N HIS A 90 10.13 -7.79 -31.65
CA HIS A 90 11.22 -7.35 -30.78
C HIS A 90 11.46 -5.83 -30.85
N LEU A 91 11.49 -5.18 -29.69
CA LEU A 91 12.06 -3.84 -29.54
C LEU A 91 13.54 -3.98 -29.20
N ILE A 92 14.41 -3.40 -30.03
CA ILE A 92 15.85 -3.26 -29.74
C ILE A 92 16.12 -1.78 -29.49
N ALA A 93 16.41 -1.45 -28.23
CA ALA A 93 16.57 -0.08 -27.77
C ALA A 93 18.01 0.18 -27.30
N LEU A 94 18.51 1.40 -27.55
CA LEU A 94 19.73 1.90 -26.91
C LEU A 94 19.36 2.55 -25.56
N VAL A 95 19.90 2.03 -24.46
CA VAL A 95 19.59 2.47 -23.10
C VAL A 95 20.85 2.98 -22.41
N GLU A 96 20.75 4.09 -21.68
CA GLU A 96 21.86 4.65 -20.92
C GLU A 96 21.92 4.09 -19.49
N HIS A 97 23.10 3.80 -18.97
CA HIS A 97 23.27 3.18 -17.65
C HIS A 97 22.78 4.05 -16.48
N THR A 98 22.66 5.36 -16.69
CA THR A 98 22.14 6.34 -15.72
C THR A 98 20.61 6.26 -15.58
N THR A 99 19.90 6.07 -16.69
CA THR A 99 18.43 6.01 -16.78
C THR A 99 17.90 4.58 -16.92
N GLN A 100 18.78 3.58 -16.97
CA GLN A 100 18.50 2.18 -17.31
C GLN A 100 17.27 1.57 -16.62
N LEU A 101 17.16 1.71 -15.29
CA LEU A 101 16.02 1.17 -14.54
C LEU A 101 14.71 1.84 -15.00
N GLN A 102 14.70 3.18 -15.06
CA GLN A 102 13.53 3.95 -15.49
C GLN A 102 13.11 3.61 -16.92
N THR A 103 14.06 3.53 -17.86
CA THR A 103 13.79 3.20 -19.27
C THR A 103 13.28 1.77 -19.45
N VAL A 104 13.87 0.80 -18.73
CA VAL A 104 13.44 -0.61 -18.79
C VAL A 104 12.08 -0.80 -18.11
N ASP A 105 11.77 -0.07 -17.05
CA ASP A 105 10.45 -0.10 -16.41
C ASP A 105 9.39 0.61 -17.27
N GLN A 106 9.72 1.70 -17.97
CA GLN A 106 8.85 2.30 -19.00
C GLN A 106 8.51 1.30 -20.12
N PHE A 107 9.48 0.50 -20.60
CA PHE A 107 9.20 -0.56 -21.57
C PHE A 107 8.20 -1.60 -21.01
N LYS A 108 8.38 -2.05 -19.76
CA LYS A 108 7.45 -2.99 -19.10
C LYS A 108 6.05 -2.40 -18.94
N MET A 109 5.95 -1.13 -18.55
CA MET A 109 4.66 -0.42 -18.43
C MET A 109 3.91 -0.36 -19.76
N CYS A 110 4.63 -0.23 -20.88
CA CYS A 110 4.05 -0.27 -22.23
C CYS A 110 3.83 -1.71 -22.76
N GLY A 111 3.90 -2.72 -21.89
CA GLY A 111 3.59 -4.12 -22.19
C GLY A 111 4.75 -4.98 -22.67
N PHE A 112 5.98 -4.48 -22.72
CA PHE A 112 7.14 -5.27 -23.17
C PHE A 112 7.62 -6.26 -22.10
N THR A 113 7.84 -7.51 -22.51
CA THR A 113 8.38 -8.61 -21.71
C THR A 113 9.83 -8.92 -22.08
N SER A 114 10.48 -9.81 -21.32
CA SER A 114 11.83 -10.35 -21.61
C SER A 114 12.96 -9.30 -21.74
N CYS A 115 12.72 -8.05 -21.35
CA CYS A 115 13.68 -6.93 -21.44
C CYS A 115 15.02 -7.25 -20.76
N SER A 116 16.07 -7.42 -21.56
CA SER A 116 17.40 -7.84 -21.10
C SER A 116 18.52 -7.23 -21.97
N PRO A 117 19.73 -7.02 -21.43
CA PRO A 117 20.85 -6.51 -22.22
C PRO A 117 21.34 -7.56 -23.21
N LEU A 118 21.59 -7.15 -24.46
CA LEU A 118 21.77 -8.04 -25.61
C LEU A 118 23.15 -8.76 -25.62
N ASP A 119 24.13 -8.21 -24.90
CA ASP A 119 25.39 -8.85 -24.51
C ASP A 119 25.92 -8.11 -23.26
N THR A 120 26.30 -8.84 -22.21
CA THR A 120 26.78 -8.28 -20.93
C THR A 120 28.10 -7.51 -21.06
N ASN A 121 28.88 -7.72 -22.13
CA ASN A 121 30.09 -6.97 -22.43
C ASN A 121 29.84 -5.78 -23.38
N SER A 122 28.62 -5.60 -23.93
CA SER A 122 28.31 -4.59 -24.94
C SER A 122 28.00 -3.18 -24.39
N SER A 123 28.72 -2.77 -23.34
CA SER A 123 28.69 -1.38 -22.87
C SER A 123 29.63 -0.52 -23.72
N PHE A 124 29.10 0.48 -24.43
CA PHE A 124 29.91 1.41 -25.21
C PHE A 124 29.79 2.85 -24.69
N LEU A 125 30.94 3.53 -24.68
CA LEU A 125 31.05 4.95 -24.35
C LEU A 125 30.67 5.76 -25.59
N ILE A 126 29.57 6.50 -25.51
CA ILE A 126 29.27 7.55 -26.49
C ILE A 126 29.76 8.88 -25.92
N GLU A 127 30.71 9.50 -26.62
CA GLU A 127 31.20 10.84 -26.33
C GLU A 127 30.12 11.86 -26.71
N ASN A 128 29.40 12.38 -25.72
CA ASN A 128 28.41 13.44 -25.98
C ASN A 128 29.13 14.78 -26.16
N LYS A 129 29.16 15.28 -27.40
CA LYS A 129 29.87 16.52 -27.76
C LYS A 129 29.32 17.78 -27.08
N ASP A 130 28.06 17.74 -26.62
CA ASP A 130 27.42 18.89 -25.99
C ASP A 130 27.72 18.99 -24.48
N ASP A 131 27.93 17.85 -23.79
CA ASP A 131 28.09 17.79 -22.33
C ASP A 131 29.54 17.57 -21.86
N HIS A 132 30.44 17.13 -22.75
CA HIS A 132 31.76 16.56 -22.43
C HIS A 132 31.76 15.34 -21.48
N VAL A 133 30.59 14.78 -21.14
CA VAL A 133 30.45 13.56 -20.34
C VAL A 133 30.31 12.34 -21.25
N ASN A 134 31.21 11.37 -21.08
CA ASN A 134 31.11 10.07 -21.73
C ASN A 134 29.97 9.25 -21.09
N LYS A 135 28.88 9.06 -21.82
CA LYS A 135 27.71 8.31 -21.35
C LYS A 135 27.84 6.83 -21.75
N MET A 136 27.81 5.94 -20.76
CA MET A 136 27.77 4.48 -20.94
C MET A 136 26.37 4.07 -21.42
N ARG A 137 26.29 3.48 -22.63
CA ARG A 137 25.04 2.91 -23.15
C ARG A 137 25.20 1.43 -23.50
N SER A 138 24.10 0.68 -23.39
CA SER A 138 24.01 -0.74 -23.76
C SER A 138 22.78 -1.00 -24.62
N LEU A 139 22.85 -2.05 -25.46
CA LEU A 139 21.71 -2.50 -26.26
C LEU A 139 20.80 -3.39 -25.41
N TRP A 140 19.50 -3.10 -25.43
CA TRP A 140 18.47 -3.90 -24.75
C TRP A 140 17.53 -4.53 -25.75
N LEU A 141 17.24 -5.81 -25.55
CA LEU A 141 16.27 -6.60 -26.28
C LEU A 141 15.03 -6.78 -25.40
N CYS A 142 13.90 -6.25 -25.87
CA CYS A 142 12.57 -6.41 -25.28
C CYS A 142 11.67 -7.13 -26.29
N GLN A 143 10.71 -7.90 -25.79
CA GLN A 143 9.81 -8.71 -26.63
C GLN A 143 8.35 -8.31 -26.38
N LYS A 144 7.56 -8.18 -27.44
CA LYS A 144 6.10 -8.06 -27.32
C LYS A 144 5.50 -9.44 -27.04
N PRO A 145 4.50 -9.59 -26.15
CA PRO A 145 3.83 -10.86 -25.87
C PRO A 145 3.33 -11.63 -27.10
N SER A 146 2.98 -12.89 -26.91
CA SER A 146 2.46 -13.78 -27.96
C SER A 146 1.04 -13.45 -28.44
N PHE A 147 0.42 -12.43 -27.85
CA PHE A 147 -0.89 -11.90 -28.17
C PHE A 147 -0.81 -10.37 -28.32
N ASP A 148 -1.72 -9.79 -29.11
CA ASP A 148 -1.92 -8.34 -29.14
C ASP A 148 -2.76 -7.94 -27.92
N ILE A 149 -2.22 -7.04 -27.08
CA ILE A 149 -3.02 -6.35 -26.06
C ILE A 149 -3.97 -5.42 -26.83
N GLY A 150 -5.28 -5.55 -26.56
CA GLY A 150 -6.32 -4.80 -27.27
C GLY A 150 -6.28 -3.31 -26.94
N TYR A 151 -5.57 -2.53 -27.74
CA TYR A 151 -5.60 -1.07 -27.67
C TYR A 151 -6.92 -0.53 -28.22
N SER A 152 -7.61 0.28 -27.41
CA SER A 152 -8.58 1.25 -27.91
C SER A 152 -7.88 2.21 -28.88
N VAL A 153 -8.51 2.46 -30.03
CA VAL A 153 -7.89 3.23 -31.13
C VAL A 153 -7.97 4.73 -30.82
N PRO A 154 -6.87 5.49 -30.88
CA PRO A 154 -6.93 6.96 -30.88
C PRO A 154 -7.75 7.45 -32.08
N LEU A 155 -8.82 8.22 -31.82
CA LEU A 155 -9.79 8.63 -32.85
C LEU A 155 -9.17 9.53 -33.91
N ARG A 156 -8.71 8.93 -35.02
CA ARG A 156 -8.34 9.67 -36.23
C ARG A 156 -9.57 10.03 -37.06
N ASN A 157 -10.05 11.26 -36.89
CA ASN A 157 -10.91 11.92 -37.88
C ASN A 157 -10.21 11.94 -39.26
N GLY A 158 -10.95 11.67 -40.35
CA GLY A 158 -10.30 11.64 -41.68
C GLY A 158 -11.06 11.18 -42.92
N SER A 159 -12.30 11.61 -43.16
CA SER A 159 -12.87 11.80 -44.52
C SER A 159 -14.29 12.40 -44.47
N ASP A 160 -14.81 13.10 -45.48
CA ASP A 160 -14.21 13.99 -46.50
C ASP A 160 -15.35 14.79 -47.17
N THR A 161 -15.34 16.13 -47.05
CA THR A 161 -16.05 17.01 -47.99
C THR A 161 -15.28 18.30 -48.30
N ARG A 162 -14.33 18.21 -49.23
CA ARG A 162 -14.07 19.17 -50.32
C ARG A 162 -14.30 20.69 -50.08
N THR A 163 -13.21 21.47 -50.15
CA THR A 163 -12.90 22.54 -51.15
C THR A 163 -12.09 23.69 -50.51
N GLY A 164 -11.36 24.48 -51.33
CA GLY A 164 -11.04 25.87 -50.95
C GLY A 164 -9.58 26.32 -50.80
N GLN A 165 -8.70 26.00 -51.76
CA GLN A 165 -7.46 26.75 -52.09
C GLN A 165 -6.32 26.90 -51.05
N ILE A 166 -5.11 27.06 -51.60
CA ILE A 166 -3.85 27.32 -50.87
C ILE A 166 -3.55 28.82 -50.90
N SER A 167 -3.14 29.39 -49.78
CA SER A 167 -2.22 30.55 -49.77
C SER A 167 -1.27 30.47 -48.58
N SER A 168 -0.04 30.95 -48.78
CA SER A 168 1.00 31.01 -47.75
C SER A 168 0.88 32.30 -46.92
N LEU A 169 1.52 32.32 -45.75
CA LEU A 169 2.25 33.50 -45.26
C LEU A 169 3.28 33.12 -44.18
N THR A 170 4.14 34.08 -43.83
CA THR A 170 5.43 33.84 -43.16
C THR A 170 5.46 34.26 -41.68
N ALA A 171 6.38 33.65 -40.92
CA ALA A 171 6.53 33.89 -39.49
C ALA A 171 6.99 35.31 -39.12
N SER A 172 6.38 35.88 -38.08
CA SER A 172 7.08 36.62 -37.01
C SER A 172 6.11 36.93 -35.86
N GLY A 173 6.59 36.95 -34.62
CA GLY A 173 5.80 37.31 -33.44
C GLY A 173 6.28 36.64 -32.16
N LYS A 174 6.79 37.43 -31.21
CA LYS A 174 6.88 37.02 -29.80
C LYS A 174 5.58 37.41 -29.12
N THR A 175 4.97 36.51 -28.38
CA THR A 175 3.92 36.83 -27.42
C THR A 175 4.22 36.13 -26.10
N THR A 176 4.17 36.87 -25.00
CA THR A 176 4.20 36.33 -23.65
C THR A 176 2.82 35.79 -23.29
N TRP A 177 2.75 34.56 -22.79
CA TRP A 177 1.53 34.01 -22.23
C TRP A 177 1.38 34.44 -20.77
N THR A 178 0.35 35.23 -20.48
CA THR A 178 -0.34 35.21 -19.19
C THR A 178 -1.40 34.11 -19.26
N MET A 179 -1.63 33.43 -18.14
CA MET A 179 -2.78 32.53 -18.00
C MET A 179 -3.92 33.35 -17.39
N ASP A 180 -5.07 33.36 -18.07
CA ASP A 180 -6.34 33.84 -17.55
C ASP A 180 -7.21 32.60 -17.25
N ASP A 181 -8.04 32.64 -16.20
CA ASP A 181 -8.65 31.44 -15.59
C ASP A 181 -9.82 30.78 -16.38
N ASP A 182 -10.12 31.23 -17.59
CA ASP A 182 -11.29 30.81 -18.38
C ASP A 182 -11.10 29.53 -19.23
N ASP A 183 -9.86 29.02 -19.39
CA ASP A 183 -9.54 27.82 -20.21
C ASP A 183 -9.71 26.47 -19.44
N LEU A 184 -10.56 26.44 -18.41
CA LEU A 184 -10.94 25.19 -17.74
C LEU A 184 -11.90 24.38 -18.61
N ILE A 185 -11.38 23.31 -19.24
CA ILE A 185 -12.19 22.31 -19.94
C ILE A 185 -13.13 21.64 -18.94
N ASP A 186 -14.43 21.83 -19.12
CA ASP A 186 -15.47 21.12 -18.37
C ASP A 186 -15.36 19.61 -18.63
N THR A 187 -15.08 18.85 -17.57
CA THR A 187 -14.88 17.40 -17.66
C THR A 187 -16.16 16.62 -17.91
N ASP A 188 -17.34 17.23 -17.77
CA ASP A 188 -18.64 16.58 -17.94
C ASP A 188 -18.98 16.23 -19.40
N GLU A 189 -18.27 16.77 -20.40
CA GLU A 189 -18.37 16.29 -21.79
C GLU A 189 -17.66 14.94 -22.03
N LEU A 190 -16.77 14.49 -21.15
CA LEU A 190 -15.97 13.27 -21.33
C LEU A 190 -16.56 12.00 -20.70
N LEU A 191 -17.69 12.10 -19.98
CA LEU A 191 -18.40 10.93 -19.45
C LEU A 191 -19.29 10.30 -20.53
N ASP A 192 -19.29 8.96 -20.64
CA ASP A 192 -20.19 8.25 -21.55
C ASP A 192 -21.62 8.13 -20.98
N GLU A 193 -22.57 7.63 -21.79
CA GLU A 193 -23.98 7.53 -21.40
C GLU A 193 -24.28 6.44 -20.34
N GLN A 194 -23.26 5.76 -19.83
CA GLN A 194 -23.32 4.72 -18.80
C GLN A 194 -22.64 5.21 -17.51
N ASP A 195 -21.46 5.83 -17.60
CA ASP A 195 -20.83 6.53 -16.48
C ASP A 195 -21.70 7.69 -15.95
N ARG A 196 -22.39 8.44 -16.84
CA ARG A 196 -23.39 9.47 -16.47
C ARG A 196 -24.59 8.95 -15.64
N LYS A 197 -24.72 7.64 -15.43
CA LYS A 197 -25.79 7.02 -14.62
C LYS A 197 -25.32 6.58 -13.23
N LYS A 198 -24.01 6.56 -12.97
CA LYS A 198 -23.50 6.44 -11.60
C LYS A 198 -23.66 7.78 -10.87
N PRO A 199 -23.85 7.78 -9.54
CA PRO A 199 -23.56 8.98 -8.77
C PRO A 199 -22.08 9.34 -8.93
N ASP A 200 -21.79 10.62 -9.14
CA ASP A 200 -20.44 11.06 -9.47
C ASP A 200 -19.42 10.73 -8.37
N VAL A 201 -18.25 10.28 -8.81
CA VAL A 201 -17.10 9.86 -7.98
C VAL A 201 -15.89 10.81 -8.19
N LYS A 202 -15.99 11.79 -9.11
CA LYS A 202 -14.91 12.73 -9.46
C LYS A 202 -15.07 14.13 -8.88
N SER A 203 -16.28 14.56 -8.53
CA SER A 203 -16.49 15.73 -7.67
C SER A 203 -15.71 15.55 -6.36
N TYR A 204 -14.99 16.59 -5.96
CA TYR A 204 -13.94 16.59 -4.92
C TYR A 204 -14.49 16.42 -3.48
N SER A 205 -15.13 15.29 -3.19
CA SER A 205 -15.56 14.90 -1.84
C SER A 205 -14.97 13.53 -1.47
N LYS A 206 -14.26 13.47 -0.34
CA LYS A 206 -13.76 12.21 0.21
C LYS A 206 -14.93 11.44 0.83
N ARG A 207 -14.97 10.12 0.62
CA ARG A 207 -16.04 9.29 1.18
C ARG A 207 -15.97 9.27 2.71
N VAL A 208 -17.13 9.36 3.34
CA VAL A 208 -17.31 9.09 4.77
C VAL A 208 -18.32 7.96 4.84
N ILE A 209 -17.84 6.76 5.12
CA ILE A 209 -18.60 5.51 5.06
C ILE A 209 -18.89 5.03 6.46
N CYS A 210 -20.15 4.78 6.78
CA CYS A 210 -20.60 4.45 8.13
C CYS A 210 -21.35 3.12 8.13
N TYR A 211 -20.79 2.10 8.80
CA TYR A 211 -21.55 0.87 9.05
C TYR A 211 -22.61 1.12 10.13
N TYR A 212 -23.85 0.74 9.83
CA TYR A 212 -24.98 0.67 10.76
C TYR A 212 -25.24 -0.79 11.11
N THR A 213 -25.14 -1.16 12.38
CA THR A 213 -25.41 -2.54 12.81
C THR A 213 -26.86 -2.71 13.25
N ASN A 214 -27.62 -3.63 12.64
CA ASN A 214 -29.04 -3.82 12.96
C ASN A 214 -29.26 -4.24 14.43
N TRP A 215 -28.34 -5.03 14.99
CA TRP A 215 -28.38 -5.46 16.39
C TRP A 215 -28.14 -4.34 17.42
N SER A 216 -27.69 -3.15 17.01
CA SER A 216 -27.54 -1.99 17.90
C SER A 216 -28.87 -1.53 18.53
N ALA A 217 -30.00 -1.85 17.88
CA ALA A 217 -31.35 -1.60 18.38
C ALA A 217 -31.72 -2.41 19.65
N TYR A 218 -30.94 -3.43 19.98
CA TYR A 218 -31.13 -4.30 21.16
C TYR A 218 -30.22 -3.98 22.35
N ARG A 219 -29.28 -3.04 22.22
CA ARG A 219 -28.45 -2.62 23.36
C ARG A 219 -29.31 -1.99 24.47
N PRO A 220 -28.96 -2.17 25.76
CA PRO A 220 -29.75 -1.66 26.87
C PRO A 220 -29.57 -0.13 27.04
N GLY A 221 -30.60 0.55 27.55
CA GLY A 221 -30.51 1.96 27.97
C GLY A 221 -29.90 2.90 26.93
N ASP A 222 -28.99 3.77 27.37
CA ASP A 222 -28.37 4.82 26.54
C ASP A 222 -27.56 4.27 25.35
N GLY A 223 -27.09 3.03 25.40
CA GLY A 223 -26.35 2.42 24.29
C GLY A 223 -27.22 1.95 23.13
N LYS A 224 -28.55 2.01 23.27
CA LYS A 224 -29.49 1.69 22.19
C LYS A 224 -29.37 2.70 21.06
N PHE A 225 -29.10 2.20 19.86
CA PHE A 225 -29.07 3.00 18.63
C PHE A 225 -30.14 2.52 17.64
N SER A 226 -30.73 3.43 16.88
CA SER A 226 -31.74 3.11 15.87
C SER A 226 -31.61 4.00 14.64
N ILE A 227 -32.34 3.67 13.58
CA ILE A 227 -32.36 4.49 12.35
C ILE A 227 -32.81 5.94 12.63
N ASN A 228 -33.62 6.18 13.68
CA ASN A 228 -34.04 7.52 14.09
C ASN A 228 -32.92 8.35 14.77
N ASP A 229 -31.81 7.70 15.16
CA ASP A 229 -30.66 8.35 15.78
C ASP A 229 -29.58 8.76 14.76
N ILE A 230 -29.74 8.34 13.49
CA ILE A 230 -28.85 8.69 12.37
C ILE A 230 -29.16 10.11 11.87
N ASP A 231 -28.14 10.98 11.80
CA ASP A 231 -28.19 12.19 10.97
C ASP A 231 -27.91 11.81 9.50
N PRO A 232 -28.86 12.02 8.56
CA PRO A 232 -28.67 11.72 7.13
C PRO A 232 -27.49 12.44 6.47
N ASN A 233 -26.96 13.49 7.10
CA ASN A 233 -25.86 14.30 6.59
C ASN A 233 -24.51 13.92 7.23
N LEU A 234 -24.47 13.00 8.19
CA LEU A 234 -23.23 12.63 8.90
C LEU A 234 -22.21 11.98 7.96
N CYS A 235 -22.68 11.09 7.09
CA CYS A 235 -21.88 10.22 6.23
C CYS A 235 -22.31 10.39 4.77
N THR A 236 -21.41 10.20 3.81
CA THR A 236 -21.79 10.18 2.38
C THR A 236 -22.33 8.81 1.96
N HIS A 237 -21.89 7.76 2.65
CA HIS A 237 -22.37 6.39 2.47
C HIS A 237 -22.75 5.79 3.84
N ILE A 238 -23.88 5.10 3.90
CA ILE A 238 -24.21 4.19 5.01
C ILE A 238 -24.20 2.76 4.47
N ILE A 239 -23.72 1.81 5.26
CA ILE A 239 -23.74 0.38 4.92
C ILE A 239 -24.52 -0.36 6.01
N TYR A 240 -25.59 -1.03 5.61
CA TYR A 240 -26.44 -1.80 6.53
C TYR A 240 -25.81 -3.17 6.81
N SER A 241 -25.43 -3.42 8.05
CA SER A 241 -24.91 -4.70 8.55
C SER A 241 -26.01 -5.45 9.31
N PHE A 242 -26.49 -6.62 8.89
CA PHE A 242 -26.09 -7.40 7.70
C PHE A 242 -27.28 -8.15 7.07
N ALA A 243 -27.16 -8.43 5.77
CA ALA A 243 -27.80 -9.56 5.12
C ALA A 243 -26.89 -10.81 5.15
N ARG A 244 -27.45 -11.97 4.78
CA ARG A 244 -26.74 -13.25 4.66
C ARG A 244 -26.91 -13.85 3.27
N VAL A 245 -25.96 -14.69 2.88
CA VAL A 245 -26.10 -15.61 1.75
C VAL A 245 -27.02 -16.75 2.18
N GLN A 246 -28.09 -16.98 1.41
CA GLN A 246 -29.01 -18.11 1.62
C GLN A 246 -29.24 -18.85 0.30
N GLY A 247 -28.57 -19.98 0.12
CA GLY A 247 -28.43 -20.59 -1.21
C GLY A 247 -27.71 -19.65 -2.15
N ASN A 248 -28.19 -19.53 -3.39
CA ASN A 248 -27.63 -18.64 -4.40
C ASN A 248 -28.38 -17.29 -4.42
N GLY A 249 -28.43 -16.59 -3.28
CA GLY A 249 -29.08 -15.29 -3.16
C GLY A 249 -28.89 -14.62 -1.79
N LEU A 250 -29.43 -13.41 -1.65
CA LEU A 250 -29.46 -12.66 -0.40
C LEU A 250 -30.73 -12.98 0.41
N ALA A 251 -30.61 -12.94 1.73
CA ALA A 251 -31.73 -12.94 2.66
C ALA A 251 -31.44 -12.08 3.89
N SER A 252 -32.48 -11.54 4.50
CA SER A 252 -32.43 -10.89 5.81
C SER A 252 -31.83 -11.79 6.89
N THR A 253 -31.10 -11.21 7.84
CA THR A 253 -30.65 -11.92 9.05
C THR A 253 -31.80 -12.06 10.05
N GLU A 254 -32.64 -11.04 10.16
CA GLU A 254 -33.78 -10.99 11.08
C GLU A 254 -35.14 -10.79 10.39
N GLY A 255 -36.24 -11.05 11.10
CA GLY A 255 -37.60 -10.74 10.63
C GLY A 255 -37.93 -9.23 10.63
N SER A 256 -37.13 -8.44 11.35
CA SER A 256 -37.17 -6.98 11.47
C SER A 256 -36.67 -6.27 10.21
N ASP A 257 -35.66 -6.85 9.57
CA ASP A 257 -34.85 -6.26 8.49
C ASP A 257 -35.70 -5.67 7.34
N PRO A 258 -36.72 -6.35 6.77
CA PRO A 258 -37.45 -5.82 5.61
C PRO A 258 -38.19 -4.50 5.88
N GLU A 259 -38.46 -4.16 7.14
CA GLU A 259 -39.02 -2.86 7.53
C GLU A 259 -37.91 -1.85 7.88
N MET A 260 -36.83 -2.31 8.51
CA MET A 260 -35.65 -1.48 8.78
C MET A 260 -34.95 -1.02 7.49
N TYR A 261 -34.95 -1.83 6.43
CA TYR A 261 -34.49 -1.44 5.10
C TYR A 261 -35.29 -0.25 4.53
N LYS A 262 -36.62 -0.25 4.67
CA LYS A 262 -37.46 0.88 4.23
C LYS A 262 -37.20 2.13 5.06
N GLN A 263 -37.06 1.97 6.38
CA GLN A 263 -36.78 3.06 7.31
C GLN A 263 -35.42 3.71 7.00
N ILE A 264 -34.38 2.94 6.71
CA ILE A 264 -33.06 3.50 6.41
C ILE A 264 -33.02 4.15 5.01
N MET A 265 -33.74 3.61 4.01
CA MET A 265 -33.95 4.29 2.72
C MET A 265 -34.68 5.63 2.87
N ALA A 266 -35.59 5.77 3.84
CA ALA A 266 -36.31 7.02 4.06
C ALA A 266 -35.40 8.19 4.47
N LEU A 267 -34.18 7.93 4.96
CA LEU A 267 -33.17 8.97 5.21
C LEU A 267 -32.80 9.74 3.92
N LYS A 268 -32.88 9.09 2.75
CA LYS A 268 -32.63 9.72 1.44
C LYS A 268 -33.69 10.77 1.05
N GLN A 269 -34.81 10.85 1.77
CA GLN A 269 -35.78 11.94 1.63
C GLN A 269 -35.30 13.24 2.31
N GLN A 270 -34.34 13.15 3.23
CA GLN A 270 -33.73 14.27 3.94
C GLN A 270 -32.38 14.66 3.32
N ASN A 271 -31.61 13.67 2.84
CA ASN A 271 -30.38 13.87 2.07
C ASN A 271 -30.42 13.00 0.80
N PRO A 272 -30.83 13.53 -0.37
CA PRO A 272 -30.89 12.77 -1.63
C PRO A 272 -29.53 12.25 -2.13
N ASP A 273 -28.44 12.88 -1.72
CA ASP A 273 -27.08 12.51 -2.16
C ASP A 273 -26.54 11.30 -1.38
N LEU A 274 -27.08 11.01 -0.20
CA LEU A 274 -26.74 9.84 0.63
C LEU A 274 -26.86 8.53 -0.16
N LYS A 275 -25.80 7.72 -0.17
CA LYS A 275 -25.82 6.34 -0.69
C LYS A 275 -25.98 5.35 0.45
N ILE A 276 -26.79 4.32 0.23
CA ILE A 276 -27.04 3.28 1.23
C ILE A 276 -26.89 1.92 0.57
N SER A 277 -25.82 1.21 0.95
CA SER A 277 -25.53 -0.16 0.50
C SER A 277 -25.93 -1.18 1.55
N LEU A 278 -26.13 -2.43 1.12
CA LEU A 278 -26.35 -3.57 2.01
C LEU A 278 -25.05 -4.39 2.12
N ALA A 279 -24.55 -4.62 3.33
CA ALA A 279 -23.45 -5.56 3.51
C ALA A 279 -23.99 -7.00 3.64
N VAL A 280 -23.30 -7.95 3.01
CA VAL A 280 -23.58 -9.38 3.15
C VAL A 280 -22.40 -10.10 3.79
N GLY A 281 -22.65 -10.85 4.87
CA GLY A 281 -21.63 -11.64 5.56
C GLY A 281 -21.36 -11.20 7.00
N GLY A 282 -20.11 -10.78 7.26
CA GLY A 282 -19.57 -10.48 8.59
C GLY A 282 -19.16 -11.72 9.40
N TRP A 283 -18.38 -11.51 10.44
CA TRP A 283 -17.71 -12.54 11.25
C TRP A 283 -18.60 -13.74 11.62
N ASN A 284 -19.82 -13.48 12.09
CA ASN A 284 -20.78 -14.49 12.59
C ASN A 284 -21.45 -15.31 11.48
N HIS A 285 -21.44 -14.84 10.23
CA HIS A 285 -21.95 -15.60 9.08
C HIS A 285 -21.02 -16.75 8.69
N GLY A 286 -19.71 -16.51 8.78
CA GLY A 286 -18.67 -17.47 8.43
C GLY A 286 -18.59 -17.78 6.93
N SER A 287 -17.58 -18.58 6.56
CA SER A 287 -17.24 -18.85 5.16
C SER A 287 -18.17 -19.84 4.45
N ALA A 288 -18.76 -20.80 5.16
CA ALA A 288 -19.40 -21.96 4.53
C ALA A 288 -20.54 -21.64 3.52
N PRO A 289 -21.45 -20.67 3.76
CA PRO A 289 -22.48 -20.33 2.79
C PRO A 289 -21.89 -19.62 1.55
N PHE A 290 -20.84 -18.81 1.72
CA PHE A 290 -20.13 -18.20 0.60
C PHE A 290 -19.44 -19.26 -0.26
N THR A 291 -18.65 -20.16 0.33
CA THR A 291 -18.00 -21.29 -0.37
C THR A 291 -18.99 -22.09 -1.21
N GLN A 292 -20.20 -22.36 -0.69
CA GLN A 292 -21.25 -23.06 -1.44
C GLN A 292 -21.75 -22.24 -2.63
N MET A 293 -22.05 -20.96 -2.43
CA MET A 293 -22.55 -20.06 -3.48
C MET A 293 -21.50 -19.80 -4.57
N VAL A 294 -20.21 -19.64 -4.24
CA VAL A 294 -19.19 -19.35 -5.24
C VAL A 294 -18.67 -20.58 -5.99
N ALA A 295 -19.00 -21.79 -5.54
CA ALA A 295 -18.44 -23.06 -5.99
C ALA A 295 -18.50 -23.28 -7.51
N THR A 296 -19.58 -22.86 -8.17
CA THR A 296 -19.80 -23.04 -9.61
C THR A 296 -20.09 -21.72 -10.32
N GLU A 297 -19.91 -21.68 -11.64
CA GLU A 297 -20.27 -20.52 -12.45
C GLU A 297 -21.77 -20.24 -12.43
N GLN A 298 -22.60 -21.30 -12.47
CA GLN A 298 -24.06 -21.18 -12.37
C GLN A 298 -24.49 -20.60 -11.02
N SER A 299 -23.94 -21.08 -9.90
CA SER A 299 -24.34 -20.61 -8.57
C SER A 299 -23.94 -19.15 -8.31
N ARG A 300 -22.81 -18.69 -8.88
CA ARG A 300 -22.46 -17.25 -8.90
C ARG A 300 -23.41 -16.43 -9.77
N ALA A 301 -23.75 -16.89 -10.98
CA ALA A 301 -24.67 -16.18 -11.87
C ALA A 301 -26.09 -16.09 -11.28
N GLU A 302 -26.57 -17.15 -10.61
CA GLU A 302 -27.81 -17.14 -9.85
C GLU A 302 -27.75 -16.15 -8.68
N PHE A 303 -26.65 -16.11 -7.93
CA PHE A 303 -26.46 -15.12 -6.86
C PHE A 303 -26.49 -13.69 -7.39
N VAL A 304 -25.80 -13.39 -8.50
CA VAL A 304 -25.74 -12.05 -9.11
C VAL A 304 -27.12 -11.53 -9.51
N GLU A 305 -27.96 -12.37 -10.12
CA GLU A 305 -29.33 -11.97 -10.49
C GLU A 305 -30.28 -11.93 -9.29
N ASN A 306 -30.06 -12.75 -8.25
CA ASN A 306 -30.91 -12.74 -7.06
C ASN A 306 -30.53 -11.63 -6.07
N SER A 307 -29.25 -11.26 -5.95
CA SER A 307 -28.79 -10.10 -5.19
C SER A 307 -29.28 -8.81 -5.84
N TYR A 308 -29.18 -8.68 -7.16
CA TYR A 308 -29.73 -7.55 -7.92
C TYR A 308 -31.23 -7.35 -7.63
N LYS A 309 -32.05 -8.42 -7.72
CA LYS A 309 -33.50 -8.34 -7.43
C LYS A 309 -33.77 -7.88 -5.99
N PHE A 310 -33.03 -8.43 -5.01
CA PHE A 310 -33.18 -8.08 -3.60
C PHE A 310 -32.83 -6.60 -3.34
N LEU A 311 -31.71 -6.13 -3.86
CA LEU A 311 -31.30 -4.73 -3.71
C LEU A 311 -32.32 -3.78 -4.35
N LYS A 312 -32.85 -4.15 -5.52
CA LYS A 312 -33.88 -3.40 -6.25
C LYS A 312 -35.27 -3.42 -5.59
N GLU A 313 -35.62 -4.50 -4.87
CA GLU A 313 -36.86 -4.62 -4.08
C GLU A 313 -36.87 -3.60 -2.93
N TYR A 314 -35.73 -3.43 -2.25
CA TYR A 314 -35.60 -2.54 -1.10
C TYR A 314 -35.04 -1.14 -1.41
N GLY A 315 -34.50 -0.91 -2.61
CA GLY A 315 -34.03 0.41 -3.07
C GLY A 315 -32.58 0.76 -2.70
N PHE A 316 -31.75 -0.22 -2.37
CA PHE A 316 -30.32 -0.03 -2.05
C PHE A 316 -29.51 0.46 -3.26
N ASP A 317 -28.51 1.31 -3.01
CA ASP A 317 -27.58 1.82 -4.02
C ASP A 317 -26.45 0.84 -4.36
N GLY A 318 -26.27 -0.25 -3.59
CA GLY A 318 -25.17 -1.20 -3.81
C GLY A 318 -25.05 -2.34 -2.80
N LEU A 319 -24.03 -3.18 -3.02
CA LEU A 319 -23.66 -4.32 -2.15
C LEU A 319 -22.23 -4.17 -1.62
N ASP A 320 -22.04 -4.52 -0.36
CA ASP A 320 -20.72 -4.66 0.27
C ASP A 320 -20.45 -6.15 0.60
N LEU A 321 -19.32 -6.67 0.14
CA LEU A 321 -18.95 -8.09 0.23
C LEU A 321 -18.07 -8.40 1.45
N ASP A 322 -18.71 -8.70 2.57
CA ASP A 322 -18.06 -8.89 3.87
C ASP A 322 -17.83 -10.38 4.17
N TRP A 323 -17.22 -11.09 3.21
CA TRP A 323 -16.78 -12.46 3.46
C TRP A 323 -15.52 -12.44 4.32
N GLU A 324 -15.64 -12.93 5.56
CA GLU A 324 -14.52 -13.15 6.48
C GLU A 324 -14.16 -14.65 6.61
N TYR A 325 -13.23 -15.22 5.84
CA TYR A 325 -12.57 -14.68 4.65
C TYR A 325 -12.44 -15.79 3.59
N PRO A 326 -12.35 -15.46 2.28
CA PRO A 326 -11.96 -16.46 1.28
C PRO A 326 -10.61 -17.09 1.65
N ALA A 327 -10.47 -18.39 1.43
CA ALA A 327 -9.32 -19.21 1.83
C ALA A 327 -8.96 -19.22 3.35
N ASP A 328 -9.82 -18.69 4.23
CA ASP A 328 -9.66 -18.71 5.70
C ASP A 328 -10.97 -19.15 6.41
N ARG A 329 -10.91 -19.41 7.72
CA ARG A 329 -12.06 -19.75 8.59
C ARG A 329 -12.93 -20.89 8.04
N GLY A 330 -12.31 -21.85 7.35
CA GLY A 330 -12.97 -23.02 6.75
C GLY A 330 -13.33 -22.89 5.27
N SER A 331 -13.05 -21.74 4.63
CA SER A 331 -13.03 -21.61 3.18
C SER A 331 -11.80 -22.34 2.60
N PRO A 332 -11.93 -23.18 1.55
CA PRO A 332 -10.81 -23.82 0.89
C PRO A 332 -9.99 -22.85 0.01
N PRO A 333 -8.71 -23.15 -0.30
CA PRO A 333 -7.80 -22.20 -0.94
C PRO A 333 -8.25 -21.66 -2.30
N GLU A 334 -8.99 -22.43 -3.10
CA GLU A 334 -9.43 -21.98 -4.42
C GLU A 334 -10.56 -20.92 -4.38
N ASP A 335 -11.18 -20.71 -3.22
CA ASP A 335 -12.16 -19.62 -3.03
C ASP A 335 -11.54 -18.23 -3.21
N ARG A 336 -10.21 -18.09 -3.00
CA ARG A 336 -9.43 -16.89 -3.34
C ARG A 336 -9.65 -16.44 -4.79
N GLY A 337 -9.66 -17.40 -5.73
CA GLY A 337 -9.97 -17.16 -7.14
C GLY A 337 -11.48 -17.07 -7.40
N ARG A 338 -12.31 -17.88 -6.73
CA ARG A 338 -13.77 -17.83 -6.89
C ARG A 338 -14.37 -16.50 -6.40
N PHE A 339 -13.78 -15.84 -5.40
CA PHE A 339 -14.16 -14.48 -4.98
C PHE A 339 -13.94 -13.46 -6.10
N THR A 340 -12.80 -13.52 -6.79
CA THR A 340 -12.51 -12.62 -7.92
C THR A 340 -13.48 -12.86 -9.08
N GLU A 341 -13.81 -14.12 -9.40
CA GLU A 341 -14.85 -14.42 -10.40
C GLU A 341 -16.27 -14.00 -9.95
N LEU A 342 -16.59 -14.02 -8.66
CA LEU A 342 -17.84 -13.46 -8.12
C LEU A 342 -17.87 -11.94 -8.29
N ALA A 343 -16.83 -11.24 -7.82
CA ALA A 343 -16.72 -9.79 -7.90
C ALA A 343 -16.82 -9.29 -9.35
N LYS A 344 -16.14 -9.98 -10.28
CA LYS A 344 -16.20 -9.75 -11.73
C LYS A 344 -17.60 -9.90 -12.33
N GLN A 345 -18.35 -10.94 -11.95
CA GLN A 345 -19.74 -11.13 -12.43
C GLN A 345 -20.71 -10.11 -11.82
N LEU A 346 -20.57 -9.81 -10.51
CA LEU A 346 -21.35 -8.75 -9.84
C LEU A 346 -21.08 -7.39 -10.49
N SER A 347 -19.81 -7.02 -10.68
CA SER A 347 -19.40 -5.74 -11.27
C SER A 347 -20.00 -5.53 -12.66
N ALA A 348 -19.93 -6.55 -13.53
CA ALA A 348 -20.49 -6.48 -14.88
C ALA A 348 -22.01 -6.28 -14.90
N LYS A 349 -22.74 -6.86 -13.95
CA LYS A 349 -24.19 -6.65 -13.78
C LYS A 349 -24.50 -5.28 -13.15
N TYR A 350 -23.75 -4.90 -12.12
CA TYR A 350 -24.06 -3.75 -11.28
C TYR A 350 -23.75 -2.44 -12.00
N GLN A 351 -22.67 -2.40 -12.80
CA GLN A 351 -22.37 -1.28 -13.70
C GLN A 351 -23.50 -1.00 -14.70
N GLN A 352 -24.15 -2.04 -15.25
CA GLN A 352 -25.29 -1.88 -16.18
C GLN A 352 -26.56 -1.35 -15.51
N GLU A 353 -26.70 -1.58 -14.20
CA GLU A 353 -27.91 -1.29 -13.42
C GLU A 353 -27.76 -0.04 -12.51
N GLY A 354 -26.58 0.60 -12.52
CA GLY A 354 -26.28 1.80 -11.70
C GLY A 354 -25.99 1.52 -10.22
N LEU A 355 -25.65 0.27 -9.86
CA LEU A 355 -25.35 -0.14 -8.48
C LEU A 355 -23.85 -0.09 -8.18
N LEU A 356 -23.52 0.26 -6.93
CA LEU A 356 -22.17 0.20 -6.37
C LEU A 356 -21.81 -1.22 -5.91
N LEU A 357 -20.54 -1.59 -6.07
CA LEU A 357 -19.97 -2.82 -5.50
C LEU A 357 -18.70 -2.52 -4.70
N SER A 358 -18.70 -2.89 -3.41
CA SER A 358 -17.55 -2.77 -2.52
C SER A 358 -17.28 -4.08 -1.74
N ALA A 359 -16.20 -4.10 -0.96
CA ALA A 359 -15.90 -5.19 -0.03
C ALA A 359 -15.17 -4.69 1.22
N ALA A 360 -15.55 -5.18 2.40
CA ALA A 360 -14.69 -5.13 3.57
C ALA A 360 -13.50 -6.10 3.43
N THR A 361 -12.28 -5.62 3.67
CA THR A 361 -11.04 -6.39 3.47
C THR A 361 -10.14 -6.37 4.71
N PRO A 362 -9.45 -7.49 5.03
CA PRO A 362 -8.61 -7.60 6.22
C PRO A 362 -7.33 -6.78 6.08
N ALA A 363 -7.00 -6.01 7.12
CA ALA A 363 -5.83 -5.14 7.09
C ALA A 363 -4.47 -5.86 7.17
N ALA A 364 -4.42 -7.11 7.64
CA ALA A 364 -3.16 -7.86 7.73
C ALA A 364 -2.65 -8.28 6.33
N PRO A 365 -1.47 -7.82 5.87
CA PRO A 365 -0.97 -8.08 4.51
C PRO A 365 -0.95 -9.55 4.09
N SER A 366 -0.59 -10.45 5.01
CA SER A 366 -0.58 -11.90 4.77
C SER A 366 -1.97 -12.52 4.64
N LYS A 367 -2.98 -11.96 5.33
CA LYS A 367 -4.38 -12.40 5.18
C LYS A 367 -4.97 -11.85 3.89
N TYR A 368 -4.71 -10.58 3.55
CA TYR A 368 -5.12 -10.01 2.27
C TYR A 368 -4.59 -10.84 1.08
N ASP A 369 -3.28 -11.13 1.07
CA ASP A 369 -2.67 -11.90 -0.03
C ASP A 369 -3.15 -13.37 -0.06
N GLY A 370 -3.49 -13.93 1.11
CA GLY A 370 -4.09 -15.26 1.22
C GLY A 370 -5.54 -15.34 0.74
N SER A 371 -6.32 -14.25 0.87
CA SER A 371 -7.76 -14.23 0.60
C SER A 371 -8.15 -13.64 -0.77
N TYR A 372 -7.34 -12.77 -1.38
CA TYR A 372 -7.71 -12.06 -2.60
C TYR A 372 -6.66 -12.19 -3.72
N GLU A 373 -7.13 -12.23 -4.97
CA GLU A 373 -6.23 -12.09 -6.13
C GLU A 373 -5.77 -10.64 -6.33
N PRO A 374 -4.58 -10.38 -6.92
CA PRO A 374 -4.03 -9.04 -7.04
C PRO A 374 -4.93 -8.06 -7.82
N GLU A 375 -5.74 -8.55 -8.74
CA GLU A 375 -6.63 -7.77 -9.62
C GLU A 375 -8.03 -7.48 -9.04
N VAL A 376 -8.32 -7.89 -7.79
CA VAL A 376 -9.71 -7.82 -7.25
C VAL A 376 -10.28 -6.39 -7.24
N CYS A 377 -9.45 -5.38 -6.98
CA CYS A 377 -9.84 -3.97 -6.94
C CYS A 377 -10.30 -3.42 -8.30
N LYS A 378 -10.02 -4.12 -9.41
CA LYS A 378 -10.54 -3.79 -10.74
C LYS A 378 -12.06 -3.86 -10.80
N TYR A 379 -12.64 -4.82 -10.07
CA TYR A 379 -14.07 -5.14 -10.12
C TYR A 379 -14.89 -4.40 -9.05
N LEU A 380 -14.24 -3.80 -8.07
CA LEU A 380 -14.89 -3.02 -7.00
C LEU A 380 -14.85 -1.51 -7.34
N ASP A 381 -15.91 -0.77 -7.02
CA ASP A 381 -15.91 0.69 -7.09
C ASP A 381 -15.00 1.27 -6.00
N PHE A 382 -15.04 0.70 -4.80
CA PHE A 382 -14.12 1.02 -3.69
C PHE A 382 -13.92 -0.15 -2.72
N VAL A 383 -12.90 -0.06 -1.88
CA VAL A 383 -12.50 -1.09 -0.90
C VAL A 383 -12.51 -0.51 0.51
N ASN A 384 -13.22 -1.18 1.41
CA ASN A 384 -13.30 -0.80 2.83
C ASN A 384 -12.22 -1.57 3.59
N ILE A 385 -11.11 -0.92 3.94
CA ILE A 385 -10.01 -1.58 4.66
C ILE A 385 -10.41 -1.67 6.13
N MET A 386 -10.56 -2.88 6.68
CA MET A 386 -10.82 -3.12 8.11
C MET A 386 -9.55 -2.89 8.93
N ALA A 387 -9.09 -1.63 8.98
CA ALA A 387 -7.83 -1.19 9.56
C ALA A 387 -7.93 -1.01 11.09
N TYR A 388 -8.45 -2.03 11.75
CA TYR A 388 -8.66 -2.21 13.19
C TYR A 388 -8.52 -3.72 13.52
N ASP A 389 -8.72 -4.13 14.77
CA ASP A 389 -8.46 -5.49 15.26
C ASP A 389 -7.03 -6.01 14.98
N TYR A 390 -6.03 -5.12 14.90
CA TYR A 390 -4.62 -5.50 14.78
C TYR A 390 -4.08 -6.21 16.03
N SER A 391 -4.74 -6.00 17.19
CA SER A 391 -4.42 -6.65 18.45
C SER A 391 -5.64 -6.66 19.37
N GLY A 392 -5.67 -7.58 20.34
CA GLY A 392 -6.80 -7.69 21.25
C GLY A 392 -6.66 -8.79 22.32
N PRO A 393 -7.78 -9.31 22.86
CA PRO A 393 -7.76 -10.27 23.97
C PRO A 393 -7.07 -11.61 23.65
N TRP A 394 -6.92 -11.95 22.37
CA TRP A 394 -6.21 -13.14 21.89
C TRP A 394 -4.69 -13.05 22.06
N ASP A 395 -4.13 -11.84 22.20
CA ASP A 395 -2.70 -11.62 22.33
C ASP A 395 -2.19 -11.80 23.77
N ARG A 396 -0.90 -12.15 23.90
CA ARG A 396 -0.20 -12.28 25.19
C ARG A 396 0.44 -10.98 25.68
N VAL A 397 0.22 -9.88 24.96
CA VAL A 397 0.61 -8.53 25.32
C VAL A 397 -0.52 -7.56 25.02
N ALA A 398 -0.55 -6.41 25.70
CA ALA A 398 -1.51 -5.34 25.46
C ALA A 398 -1.13 -4.63 24.15
N GLY A 399 -1.93 -4.82 23.11
CA GLY A 399 -1.73 -4.23 21.80
C GLY A 399 -2.90 -3.32 21.43
N HIS A 400 -2.62 -2.28 20.65
CA HIS A 400 -3.64 -1.31 20.28
C HIS A 400 -4.60 -1.87 19.21
N ASN A 401 -5.88 -1.51 19.28
CA ASN A 401 -6.91 -1.92 18.31
C ASN A 401 -6.54 -1.50 16.88
N SER A 402 -6.25 -0.21 16.69
CA SER A 402 -5.97 0.41 15.39
C SER A 402 -4.79 1.39 15.48
N PRO A 403 -3.53 0.94 15.60
CA PRO A 403 -2.37 1.84 15.65
C PRO A 403 -2.05 2.39 14.25
N LEU A 404 -1.89 3.71 14.11
CA LEU A 404 -1.66 4.37 12.81
C LEU A 404 -0.41 3.82 12.11
N THR A 405 0.63 3.42 12.85
CA THR A 405 1.83 2.77 12.29
C THR A 405 1.55 1.49 11.52
N SER A 406 0.54 0.71 11.92
CA SER A 406 0.14 -0.51 11.22
C SER A 406 -0.83 -0.21 10.08
N GLN A 407 -1.69 0.81 10.25
CA GLN A 407 -2.53 1.32 9.16
C GLN A 407 -1.70 1.81 7.97
N LYS A 408 -0.61 2.55 8.21
CA LYS A 408 0.32 2.98 7.15
C LYS A 408 0.90 1.78 6.39
N GLN A 409 1.31 0.71 7.09
CA GLN A 409 1.82 -0.52 6.47
C GLN A 409 0.77 -1.28 5.64
N THR A 410 -0.48 -1.31 6.10
CA THR A 410 -1.60 -1.90 5.35
C THR A 410 -1.87 -1.14 4.06
N VAL A 411 -2.02 0.19 4.13
CA VAL A 411 -2.22 1.05 2.96
C VAL A 411 -1.06 0.92 1.99
N GLU A 412 0.18 1.01 2.48
CA GLU A 412 1.39 0.80 1.68
C GLU A 412 1.44 -0.57 0.99
N HIS A 413 0.84 -1.62 1.55
CA HIS A 413 0.76 -2.94 0.92
C HIS A 413 -0.33 -3.01 -0.16
N MET A 414 -1.47 -2.37 0.08
CA MET A 414 -2.62 -2.40 -0.83
C MET A 414 -2.43 -1.53 -2.07
N ILE A 415 -1.82 -0.33 -1.96
CA ILE A 415 -1.50 0.53 -3.13
C ILE A 415 -0.45 -0.08 -4.08
N LYS A 416 0.19 -1.19 -3.68
CA LYS A 416 1.13 -1.97 -4.52
C LYS A 416 0.44 -3.11 -5.29
N LYS A 417 -0.89 -3.24 -5.19
CA LYS A 417 -1.70 -4.23 -5.90
C LYS A 417 -2.33 -3.62 -7.16
N PRO A 418 -2.45 -4.37 -8.27
CA PRO A 418 -3.16 -3.92 -9.47
C PRO A 418 -4.54 -3.36 -9.18
N ASP A 419 -4.88 -2.24 -9.83
CA ASP A 419 -6.18 -1.56 -9.76
C ASP A 419 -6.65 -1.12 -8.35
N CYS A 420 -5.85 -1.32 -7.29
CA CYS A 420 -6.09 -0.85 -5.92
C CYS A 420 -5.52 0.56 -5.72
N THR A 421 -5.91 1.50 -6.59
CA THR A 421 -5.43 2.89 -6.54
C THR A 421 -5.89 3.62 -5.26
N PRO A 422 -5.16 4.63 -4.77
CA PRO A 422 -5.47 5.29 -3.49
C PRO A 422 -6.92 5.78 -3.38
N ASP A 423 -7.45 6.37 -4.46
CA ASP A 423 -8.82 6.88 -4.59
C ASP A 423 -9.92 5.81 -4.43
N LYS A 424 -9.60 4.51 -4.58
CA LYS A 424 -10.50 3.41 -4.27
C LYS A 424 -10.45 2.94 -2.82
N LEU A 425 -9.39 3.25 -2.08
CA LEU A 425 -9.17 2.72 -0.73
C LEU A 425 -9.80 3.62 0.33
N ASN A 426 -10.70 3.10 1.16
CA ASN A 426 -11.27 3.80 2.31
C ASN A 426 -10.64 3.25 3.59
N LEU A 427 -10.03 4.13 4.42
CA LEU A 427 -9.34 3.71 5.64
C LEU A 427 -10.33 3.48 6.79
N GLY A 428 -10.44 2.24 7.27
CA GLY A 428 -11.27 1.90 8.41
C GLY A 428 -10.76 2.46 9.74
N MET A 429 -11.69 3.00 10.52
CA MET A 429 -11.49 3.58 11.83
C MET A 429 -12.48 2.93 12.80
N GLY A 430 -11.97 2.43 13.93
CA GLY A 430 -12.80 1.77 14.93
C GLY A 430 -13.35 2.78 15.93
N ALA A 431 -14.67 2.96 16.00
CA ALA A 431 -15.33 3.73 17.07
C ALA A 431 -15.41 2.93 18.39
N TYR A 432 -14.38 2.15 18.68
CA TYR A 432 -14.33 1.16 19.76
C TYR A 432 -12.88 0.86 20.17
N GLY A 433 -12.71 0.28 21.35
CA GLY A 433 -11.45 -0.26 21.83
C GLY A 433 -11.48 -1.76 22.02
N ARG A 434 -10.33 -2.41 21.79
CA ARG A 434 -10.08 -3.79 22.21
C ARG A 434 -9.45 -3.78 23.60
N THR A 435 -9.88 -4.70 24.46
CA THR A 435 -9.48 -4.72 25.88
C THR A 435 -8.70 -5.97 26.27
N ASN A 436 -7.85 -5.83 27.28
CA ASN A 436 -7.04 -6.89 27.86
C ASN A 436 -7.04 -6.78 29.39
N ASN A 437 -6.78 -7.90 30.08
CA ASN A 437 -6.28 -7.88 31.45
C ASN A 437 -4.74 -7.99 31.46
N LEU A 438 -4.09 -6.96 32.00
CA LEU A 438 -2.66 -6.92 32.30
C LEU A 438 -2.30 -8.00 33.33
N ALA A 439 -1.18 -8.69 33.13
CA ALA A 439 -0.63 -9.63 34.12
C ALA A 439 0.00 -8.92 35.32
N ASN A 440 0.33 -7.63 35.20
CA ASN A 440 0.79 -6.76 36.28
C ASN A 440 0.21 -5.34 36.10
N PRO A 441 -0.70 -4.87 36.97
CA PRO A 441 -1.24 -3.51 36.95
C PRO A 441 -0.20 -2.37 36.89
N SER A 442 1.00 -2.59 37.42
CA SER A 442 2.08 -1.61 37.42
C SER A 442 2.88 -1.54 36.11
N VAL A 443 2.45 -2.27 35.07
CA VAL A 443 3.05 -2.27 33.73
C VAL A 443 1.90 -2.19 32.72
N SER A 444 1.58 -0.98 32.28
CA SER A 444 0.37 -0.68 31.48
C SER A 444 0.66 -0.17 30.05
N ASN A 445 1.93 -0.03 29.67
CA ASN A 445 2.33 0.39 28.32
C ASN A 445 1.88 -0.61 27.25
N ILE A 446 1.75 -0.15 26.00
CA ILE A 446 1.63 -1.06 24.83
C ILE A 446 2.84 -2.00 24.83
N GLY A 447 2.59 -3.30 24.64
CA GLY A 447 3.57 -4.38 24.82
C GLY A 447 3.64 -4.98 26.23
N ALA A 448 2.88 -4.46 27.21
CA ALA A 448 2.80 -5.04 28.56
C ALA A 448 2.22 -6.47 28.54
N PRO A 449 2.75 -7.44 29.30
CA PRO A 449 2.22 -8.80 29.33
C PRO A 449 0.77 -8.87 29.83
N THR A 450 -0.06 -9.69 29.18
CA THR A 450 -1.48 -9.90 29.51
C THR A 450 -1.76 -11.34 29.92
N THR A 451 -2.94 -11.59 30.48
CA THR A 451 -3.42 -12.96 30.73
C THR A 451 -3.88 -13.68 29.44
N GLY A 452 -4.02 -12.97 28.31
CA GLY A 452 -4.73 -13.44 27.12
C GLY A 452 -6.24 -13.61 27.36
N VAL A 453 -6.83 -12.68 28.12
CA VAL A 453 -8.28 -12.59 28.39
C VAL A 453 -8.69 -11.12 28.32
N GLY A 454 -9.82 -10.84 27.69
CA GLY A 454 -10.40 -9.49 27.62
C GLY A 454 -10.84 -8.94 28.97
N ALA A 455 -10.83 -7.61 29.13
CA ALA A 455 -11.42 -6.98 30.31
C ALA A 455 -12.93 -7.24 30.36
N ALA A 456 -13.52 -7.09 31.54
CA ALA A 456 -14.96 -7.32 31.75
C ALA A 456 -15.82 -6.54 30.74
N ALA A 457 -16.92 -7.16 30.32
CA ALA A 457 -17.78 -6.67 29.26
C ALA A 457 -18.32 -5.26 29.51
N GLY A 458 -18.48 -4.49 28.44
CA GLY A 458 -19.14 -3.20 28.46
C GLY A 458 -20.59 -3.28 28.95
N LYS A 459 -21.04 -2.23 29.65
CA LYS A 459 -22.39 -2.06 30.20
C LYS A 459 -23.49 -2.09 29.14
N TYR A 460 -23.15 -1.71 27.91
CA TYR A 460 -24.03 -1.56 26.77
C TYR A 460 -23.66 -2.48 25.62
N THR A 461 -22.37 -2.70 25.37
CA THR A 461 -21.90 -3.60 24.30
C THR A 461 -21.98 -5.08 24.68
N GLY A 462 -21.84 -5.43 25.96
CA GLY A 462 -22.02 -6.80 26.46
C GLY A 462 -20.92 -7.81 26.08
N GLU A 463 -19.91 -7.40 25.29
CA GLU A 463 -18.79 -8.25 24.85
C GLU A 463 -17.56 -8.07 25.74
N SER A 464 -16.98 -9.18 26.22
CA SER A 464 -15.69 -9.18 26.93
C SER A 464 -14.54 -9.10 25.93
N GLY A 465 -13.57 -8.19 26.16
CA GLY A 465 -12.53 -7.88 25.17
C GLY A 465 -12.83 -6.68 24.27
N PHE A 466 -13.97 -6.00 24.48
CA PHE A 466 -14.46 -4.91 23.63
C PHE A 466 -15.12 -3.81 24.49
N LEU A 467 -15.02 -2.55 24.05
CA LEU A 467 -15.78 -1.41 24.58
C LEU A 467 -16.08 -0.43 23.43
N SER A 468 -17.29 0.13 23.38
CA SER A 468 -17.59 1.26 22.48
C SER A 468 -16.81 2.52 22.89
N TYR A 469 -16.69 3.51 22.01
CA TYR A 469 -16.04 4.78 22.35
C TYR A 469 -16.71 5.45 23.55
N TYR A 470 -18.04 5.49 23.57
CA TYR A 470 -18.80 6.07 24.67
C TYR A 470 -18.65 5.30 26.01
N GLU A 471 -18.41 3.99 25.97
CA GLU A 471 -18.04 3.22 27.18
C GLU A 471 -16.63 3.56 27.68
N VAL A 472 -15.67 3.79 26.78
CA VAL A 472 -14.34 4.28 27.18
C VAL A 472 -14.45 5.68 27.81
N CYS A 473 -15.30 6.56 27.28
CA CYS A 473 -15.58 7.86 27.90
C CYS A 473 -16.21 7.73 29.31
N GLU A 474 -17.17 6.80 29.53
CA GLU A 474 -17.65 6.49 30.88
C GLU A 474 -16.50 5.99 31.78
N LYS A 475 -15.57 5.17 31.27
CA LYS A 475 -14.40 4.68 32.03
C LYS A 475 -13.37 5.76 32.38
N LEU A 476 -13.12 6.71 31.49
CA LEU A 476 -12.29 7.88 31.81
C LEU A 476 -12.94 8.75 32.89
N LYS A 477 -14.27 8.93 32.85
CA LYS A 477 -15.03 9.60 33.92
C LYS A 477 -15.09 8.83 35.24
N GLU A 478 -14.99 7.49 35.21
CA GLU A 478 -14.75 6.63 36.39
C GLU A 478 -13.31 6.73 36.94
N GLY A 479 -12.41 7.49 36.30
CA GLY A 479 -11.04 7.70 36.76
C GLY A 479 -9.99 6.75 36.17
N TRP A 480 -10.28 6.06 35.06
CA TRP A 480 -9.24 5.36 34.28
C TRP A 480 -8.18 6.36 33.80
N GLN A 481 -6.92 5.95 33.83
CA GLN A 481 -5.80 6.79 33.40
C GLN A 481 -5.67 6.69 31.89
N LYS A 482 -5.80 7.83 31.18
CA LYS A 482 -5.49 7.96 29.75
C LYS A 482 -3.99 8.20 29.57
N GLU A 483 -3.39 7.47 28.65
CA GLU A 483 -2.01 7.62 28.19
C GLU A 483 -1.99 7.80 26.67
N TRP A 484 -0.91 8.37 26.12
CA TRP A 484 -0.73 8.57 24.68
C TRP A 484 0.51 7.87 24.15
N SER A 485 0.36 7.07 23.10
CA SER A 485 1.48 6.44 22.41
C SER A 485 2.04 7.36 21.33
N THR A 486 3.18 7.99 21.61
CA THR A 486 3.91 8.78 20.61
C THR A 486 4.52 7.94 19.48
N GLU A 487 4.72 6.63 19.69
CA GLU A 487 5.16 5.71 18.63
C GLU A 487 4.01 5.35 17.68
N HIS A 488 2.82 5.04 18.22
CA HIS A 488 1.68 4.54 17.43
C HIS A 488 0.64 5.61 17.06
N GLN A 489 0.77 6.84 17.57
CA GLN A 489 -0.11 8.00 17.35
C GLN A 489 -1.58 7.72 17.73
N VAL A 490 -1.76 7.10 18.91
CA VAL A 490 -3.06 6.64 19.45
C VAL A 490 -3.07 6.68 20.98
N PRO A 491 -4.23 6.87 21.62
CA PRO A 491 -4.34 6.78 23.07
C PRO A 491 -4.42 5.32 23.54
N TYR A 492 -4.33 5.12 24.85
CA TYR A 492 -4.84 3.93 25.53
C TYR A 492 -5.26 4.31 26.94
N ALA A 493 -6.08 3.50 27.60
CA ALA A 493 -6.52 3.77 28.96
C ALA A 493 -6.48 2.52 29.84
N HIS A 494 -6.24 2.70 31.14
CA HIS A 494 -6.21 1.57 32.08
C HIS A 494 -6.68 1.92 33.50
N SER A 495 -7.14 0.91 34.22
CA SER A 495 -7.42 0.98 35.67
C SER A 495 -7.27 -0.40 36.31
N GLY A 496 -6.41 -0.50 37.33
CA GLY A 496 -6.00 -1.79 37.89
C GLY A 496 -5.36 -2.68 36.81
N SER A 497 -5.86 -3.91 36.67
CA SER A 497 -5.45 -4.82 35.58
C SER A 497 -6.17 -4.57 34.25
N SER A 498 -7.27 -3.81 34.23
CA SER A 498 -8.07 -3.60 33.01
C SER A 498 -7.41 -2.56 32.11
N TRP A 499 -7.29 -2.87 30.82
CA TRP A 499 -6.62 -2.04 29.81
C TRP A 499 -7.43 -2.00 28.52
N VAL A 500 -7.44 -0.85 27.82
CA VAL A 500 -8.09 -0.66 26.52
C VAL A 500 -7.23 0.17 25.57
N GLY A 501 -7.06 -0.32 24.33
CA GLY A 501 -6.54 0.47 23.21
C GLY A 501 -7.69 0.84 22.29
N TYR A 502 -7.92 2.14 22.09
CA TYR A 502 -9.10 2.73 21.45
C TYR A 502 -8.73 3.99 20.66
N ASP A 503 -9.61 4.47 19.79
CA ASP A 503 -9.43 5.74 19.10
C ASP A 503 -10.17 6.91 19.77
N ASP A 504 -9.61 8.10 19.69
CA ASP A 504 -10.26 9.36 20.11
C ASP A 504 -10.11 10.45 19.03
N LYS A 505 -10.62 11.67 19.29
CA LYS A 505 -10.55 12.78 18.32
C LYS A 505 -9.12 13.16 17.92
N GLU A 506 -8.11 12.93 18.75
CA GLU A 506 -6.71 13.24 18.41
C GLU A 506 -6.15 12.18 17.46
N SER A 507 -6.38 10.89 17.73
CA SER A 507 -5.94 9.82 16.82
C SER A 507 -6.75 9.75 15.52
N ILE A 508 -8.06 9.99 15.58
CA ILE A 508 -8.92 10.08 14.40
C ILE A 508 -8.52 11.28 13.52
N ALA A 509 -8.15 12.42 14.10
CA ALA A 509 -7.63 13.55 13.34
C ALA A 509 -6.36 13.17 12.56
N LEU A 510 -5.38 12.56 13.22
CA LEU A 510 -4.13 12.11 12.58
C LEU A 510 -4.35 11.04 11.49
N LYS A 511 -5.40 10.22 11.63
CA LYS A 511 -5.82 9.24 10.62
C LYS A 511 -6.54 9.87 9.43
N ALA A 512 -7.35 10.89 9.66
CA ALA A 512 -8.00 11.66 8.59
C ALA A 512 -6.99 12.56 7.85
N GLU A 513 -6.00 13.11 8.55
CA GLU A 513 -4.84 13.77 7.94
C GLU A 513 -4.05 12.77 7.07
N TYR A 514 -3.87 11.52 7.50
CA TYR A 514 -3.23 10.46 6.70
C TYR A 514 -4.06 10.03 5.46
N VAL A 515 -5.39 10.01 5.57
CA VAL A 515 -6.31 9.80 4.41
C VAL A 515 -6.06 10.87 3.34
N ASN A 516 -5.83 12.13 3.74
CA ASN A 516 -5.49 13.20 2.81
C ASN A 516 -4.02 13.10 2.32
N GLU A 517 -3.05 12.82 3.20
CA GLU A 517 -1.61 12.68 2.88
C GLU A 517 -1.35 11.66 1.76
N MET A 518 -2.12 10.57 1.74
CA MET A 518 -2.02 9.49 0.76
C MET A 518 -3.09 9.55 -0.34
N GLU A 519 -3.85 10.65 -0.42
CA GLU A 519 -4.94 10.86 -1.38
C GLU A 519 -6.03 9.77 -1.37
N LEU A 520 -6.20 9.03 -0.26
CA LEU A 520 -7.10 7.89 -0.15
C LEU A 520 -8.56 8.26 -0.46
N GLY A 521 -9.34 7.31 -0.94
CA GLY A 521 -10.75 7.47 -1.31
C GLY A 521 -11.67 7.98 -0.20
N GLY A 522 -11.31 7.73 1.07
CA GLY A 522 -12.02 8.30 2.21
C GLY A 522 -11.74 7.62 3.55
N ALA A 523 -12.59 7.93 4.52
CA ALA A 523 -12.66 7.29 5.83
C ALA A 523 -13.86 6.34 5.91
N MET A 524 -13.68 5.21 6.59
CA MET A 524 -14.73 4.24 6.89
C MET A 524 -14.81 4.03 8.40
N PHE A 525 -16.01 3.88 8.97
CA PHE A 525 -16.23 3.71 10.40
C PHE A 525 -16.97 2.42 10.74
N TRP A 526 -16.32 1.59 11.57
CA TRP A 526 -16.95 0.49 12.28
C TRP A 526 -17.11 0.87 13.76
N ALA A 527 -18.29 1.19 14.26
CA ALA A 527 -19.57 1.40 13.57
C ALA A 527 -20.20 2.69 14.11
N MET A 528 -21.13 3.30 13.38
CA MET A 528 -21.69 4.60 13.78
C MET A 528 -22.48 4.55 15.11
N ASP A 529 -22.98 3.36 15.45
CA ASP A 529 -23.66 3.05 16.69
C ASP A 529 -22.72 2.82 17.90
N LEU A 530 -21.40 2.96 17.72
CA LEU A 530 -20.36 2.82 18.76
C LEU A 530 -19.65 4.15 19.11
N ASP A 531 -19.79 5.18 18.27
CA ASP A 531 -19.39 6.56 18.56
C ASP A 531 -20.38 7.22 19.56
N ASP A 532 -20.06 8.36 20.17
CA ASP A 532 -21.01 9.07 21.06
C ASP A 532 -22.11 9.80 20.26
N PHE A 533 -23.01 9.02 19.66
CA PHE A 533 -24.17 9.47 18.89
C PHE A 533 -25.16 10.34 19.69
N ARG A 534 -25.06 10.29 21.02
CA ARG A 534 -25.87 11.07 21.96
C ARG A 534 -25.23 12.41 22.28
N GLY A 535 -23.90 12.43 22.37
CA GLY A 535 -23.10 13.56 22.84
C GLY A 535 -23.18 13.76 24.35
N ASP A 536 -23.56 12.73 25.11
CA ASP A 536 -23.77 12.79 26.57
C ASP A 536 -22.77 11.94 27.39
N LYS A 537 -21.80 11.30 26.73
CA LYS A 537 -20.80 10.43 27.38
C LYS A 537 -19.40 11.01 27.33
N CYS A 538 -18.97 11.62 26.22
CA CYS A 538 -17.62 12.14 26.03
C CYS A 538 -17.49 13.65 26.29
N ASP A 539 -18.60 14.40 26.38
CA ASP A 539 -18.67 15.87 26.46
C ASP A 539 -18.15 16.62 25.21
N GLU A 540 -18.07 15.93 24.06
CA GLU A 540 -17.44 16.43 22.83
C GLU A 540 -18.43 16.74 21.69
N GLY A 541 -19.74 16.68 21.95
CA GLY A 541 -20.82 16.77 20.96
C GLY A 541 -21.22 15.40 20.40
N LYS A 542 -22.20 15.38 19.48
CA LYS A 542 -22.69 14.16 18.83
C LYS A 542 -21.73 13.63 17.76
N PHE A 543 -21.59 12.31 17.68
CA PHE A 543 -20.71 11.59 16.75
C PHE A 543 -19.30 12.23 16.68
N PRO A 544 -18.62 12.42 17.82
CA PRO A 544 -17.37 13.18 17.90
C PRO A 544 -16.25 12.62 17.02
N LEU A 545 -16.15 11.30 16.86
CA LEU A 545 -15.13 10.69 16.02
C LEU A 545 -15.47 10.84 14.54
N ILE A 546 -16.69 10.50 14.14
CA ILE A 546 -17.10 10.55 12.73
C ILE A 546 -17.10 12.00 12.21
N ASN A 547 -17.56 12.97 13.02
CA ASN A 547 -17.48 14.38 12.65
C ASN A 547 -16.02 14.87 12.53
N THR A 548 -15.11 14.46 13.43
CA THR A 548 -13.70 14.85 13.33
C THR A 548 -13.06 14.35 12.03
N ALA A 549 -13.29 13.10 11.66
CA ALA A 549 -12.82 12.58 10.38
C ALA A 549 -13.48 13.29 9.20
N LYS A 550 -14.82 13.43 9.20
CA LYS A 550 -15.59 14.11 8.16
C LYS A 550 -15.10 15.53 7.90
N GLU A 551 -14.79 16.30 8.93
CA GLU A 551 -14.31 17.68 8.78
C GLU A 551 -12.94 17.71 8.10
N ILE A 552 -12.01 16.86 8.54
CA ILE A 552 -10.63 16.85 8.04
C ILE A 552 -10.54 16.26 6.62
N VAL A 553 -11.24 15.16 6.31
CA VAL A 553 -11.21 14.60 4.94
C VAL A 553 -11.90 15.51 3.90
N ASN A 554 -12.72 16.46 4.34
CA ASN A 554 -13.30 17.51 3.50
C ASN A 554 -12.56 18.86 3.63
N GLY A 555 -11.28 18.83 4.02
CA GLY A 555 -10.36 19.97 3.88
C GLY A 555 -10.45 21.06 4.95
N LYS A 556 -11.19 20.86 6.06
CA LYS A 556 -11.12 21.77 7.21
C LYS A 556 -9.82 21.55 7.99
N GLU A 557 -9.14 22.63 8.37
CA GLU A 557 -7.98 22.55 9.27
C GLU A 557 -8.38 22.00 10.66
N SER A 558 -7.53 21.16 11.23
CA SER A 558 -7.74 20.50 12.51
C SER A 558 -7.77 21.49 13.68
N SER A 559 -8.97 21.76 14.22
CA SER A 559 -9.20 22.70 15.33
C SER A 559 -8.75 22.18 16.70
N THR A 560 -8.47 20.89 16.82
CA THR A 560 -8.05 20.22 18.07
C THR A 560 -6.56 20.39 18.40
N ARG A 561 -5.77 21.03 17.52
CA ARG A 561 -4.33 21.24 17.71
C ARG A 561 -4.03 22.06 18.99
N PRO A 562 -3.32 21.49 20.00
CA PRO A 562 -2.91 22.25 21.17
C PRO A 562 -1.94 23.37 20.79
N SER A 563 -2.29 24.62 21.10
CA SER A 563 -1.47 25.79 20.79
C SER A 563 -0.22 25.83 21.67
N THR A 564 0.83 25.14 21.22
CA THR A 564 2.18 25.15 21.79
C THR A 564 2.86 26.49 21.51
N THR A 565 2.35 27.53 22.17
CA THR A 565 2.91 28.89 22.17
C THR A 565 4.38 28.81 22.57
N ARG A 566 5.27 29.18 21.65
CA ARG A 566 6.71 28.88 21.74
C ARG A 566 7.47 29.83 22.66
N THR A 567 7.10 29.91 23.93
CA THR A 567 7.89 30.55 24.99
C THR A 567 9.11 29.70 25.32
N THR A 568 10.27 30.10 24.79
CA THR A 568 11.55 29.41 24.92
C THR A 568 12.09 29.37 26.36
N PRO A 569 12.34 28.18 26.95
CA PRO A 569 13.22 28.02 28.11
C PRO A 569 14.61 27.59 27.62
N THR A 570 15.61 28.45 27.75
CA THR A 570 16.96 28.17 27.25
C THR A 570 17.75 27.26 28.20
N THR A 571 17.78 25.95 27.92
CA THR A 571 18.91 25.07 28.28
C THR A 571 18.96 23.82 27.40
N THR A 572 20.18 23.31 27.14
CA THR A 572 20.43 22.23 26.19
C THR A 572 20.34 20.83 26.81
N GLY A 573 19.41 20.01 26.33
CA GLY A 573 19.37 18.57 26.61
C GLY A 573 18.73 17.79 25.46
N LYS A 574 19.54 17.11 24.63
CA LYS A 574 19.03 16.22 23.58
C LYS A 574 18.78 14.82 24.17
N ALA A 575 17.51 14.46 24.32
CA ALA A 575 17.11 13.06 24.44
C ALA A 575 16.93 12.47 23.03
N THR A 576 17.44 11.26 22.80
CA THR A 576 17.22 10.49 21.57
C THR A 576 16.99 9.03 21.93
N HIS A 577 15.73 8.60 21.95
CA HIS A 577 15.40 7.18 22.01
C HIS A 577 15.41 6.59 20.58
N GLN A 578 16.07 5.44 20.44
CA GLN A 578 15.98 4.61 19.23
C GLN A 578 14.96 3.49 19.50
N SER A 579 14.12 3.19 18.49
CA SER A 579 13.19 2.05 18.53
C SER A 579 13.94 0.73 18.72
N ALA A 580 13.33 -0.22 19.43
CA ALA A 580 13.90 -1.50 19.78
C ALA A 580 12.91 -2.66 19.53
N THR A 581 12.68 -2.99 18.27
CA THR A 581 12.03 -4.26 17.91
C THR A 581 12.98 -5.43 18.19
N ALA A 582 12.47 -6.48 18.83
CA ALA A 582 13.29 -7.55 19.38
C ALA A 582 13.79 -8.54 18.31
N LYS A 583 15.11 -8.79 18.29
CA LYS A 583 15.72 -10.05 17.84
C LYS A 583 16.65 -10.54 18.95
N LEU A 584 16.68 -11.85 19.18
CA LEU A 584 17.38 -12.46 20.32
C LEU A 584 18.90 -12.26 20.21
N TYR A 585 19.52 -11.72 21.25
CA TYR A 585 20.99 -11.72 21.43
C TYR A 585 21.47 -12.90 22.30
N CYS A 586 20.56 -13.54 23.04
CA CYS A 586 20.84 -14.64 23.96
C CYS A 586 20.68 -15.99 23.23
N LEU A 587 21.63 -16.32 22.34
CA LEU A 587 21.72 -17.63 21.68
C LEU A 587 23.15 -18.17 21.82
N ASP A 588 23.28 -19.10 22.76
CA ASP A 588 24.47 -19.86 23.16
C ASP A 588 25.72 -19.08 23.62
N SER A 589 25.77 -18.81 24.93
CA SER A 589 27.02 -19.00 25.67
C SER A 589 26.74 -19.41 27.11
N LYS A 590 27.56 -20.31 27.67
CA LYS A 590 27.54 -20.65 29.11
C LYS A 590 28.38 -19.69 29.98
N GLN A 591 28.72 -18.48 29.49
CA GLN A 591 29.77 -17.64 30.10
C GLN A 591 29.50 -16.13 30.23
N LYS A 592 28.55 -15.52 29.50
CA LYS A 592 28.18 -14.10 29.71
C LYS A 592 26.66 -13.92 29.82
N GLN A 593 26.26 -13.01 30.71
CA GLN A 593 24.87 -12.63 30.98
C GLN A 593 24.51 -11.23 30.43
N THR A 594 25.48 -10.44 29.96
CA THR A 594 25.24 -9.07 29.48
C THR A 594 26.15 -8.70 28.31
N TYR A 595 25.71 -7.72 27.50
CA TYR A 595 26.43 -7.24 26.31
C TYR A 595 26.27 -5.71 26.16
N ALA A 596 27.34 -5.00 25.81
CA ALA A 596 27.29 -3.53 25.63
C ALA A 596 26.56 -3.13 24.33
N ASN A 597 25.63 -2.16 24.40
CA ASN A 597 25.01 -1.64 23.18
C ASN A 597 25.89 -0.57 22.51
N VAL A 598 26.63 -0.99 21.49
CA VAL A 598 27.49 -0.08 20.72
C VAL A 598 26.71 0.91 19.83
N SER A 599 25.40 0.74 19.61
CA SER A 599 24.60 1.65 18.75
C SER A 599 24.42 3.05 19.35
N ASN A 600 24.34 3.15 20.68
CA ASN A 600 24.19 4.42 21.41
C ASN A 600 25.43 4.76 22.25
N ASN A 601 26.61 4.56 21.68
CA ASN A 601 27.91 4.83 22.31
C ASN A 601 28.04 4.19 23.70
N CYS A 602 27.60 2.93 23.82
CA CYS A 602 27.75 2.13 25.03
C CYS A 602 26.89 2.64 26.22
N GLN A 603 25.90 3.52 25.99
CA GLN A 603 25.03 4.09 27.04
C GLN A 603 23.92 3.13 27.50
N SER A 604 23.56 2.13 26.70
CA SER A 604 22.72 0.99 27.15
C SER A 604 23.46 -0.34 27.03
N TYR A 605 22.86 -1.38 27.61
CA TYR A 605 23.34 -2.76 27.55
C TYR A 605 22.16 -3.73 27.48
N TYR A 606 22.43 -4.93 27.00
CA TYR A 606 21.49 -6.04 26.97
C TYR A 606 21.78 -7.01 28.11
N GLU A 607 20.73 -7.56 28.69
CA GLU A 607 20.75 -8.51 29.81
C GLU A 607 20.03 -9.81 29.37
N CYS A 608 20.69 -10.95 29.57
CA CYS A 608 20.18 -12.28 29.23
C CYS A 608 19.67 -12.98 30.50
N LEU A 609 18.35 -13.20 30.57
CA LEU A 609 17.72 -13.96 31.66
C LEU A 609 17.22 -15.31 31.16
N THR A 610 17.38 -16.34 31.98
CA THR A 610 16.75 -17.65 31.76
C THR A 610 15.47 -17.71 32.58
N THR A 611 14.34 -17.94 31.93
CA THR A 611 13.04 -18.13 32.57
C THR A 611 12.95 -19.48 33.31
N PRO A 612 11.98 -19.68 34.23
CA PRO A 612 11.79 -20.96 34.91
C PRO A 612 11.51 -22.16 33.99
N SER A 613 11.04 -21.93 32.76
CA SER A 613 10.84 -22.95 31.72
C SER A 613 12.10 -23.23 30.88
N GLY A 614 13.23 -22.58 31.18
CA GLY A 614 14.51 -22.75 30.46
C GLY A 614 14.67 -21.87 29.21
N GLN A 615 13.64 -21.14 28.79
CA GLN A 615 13.73 -20.20 27.66
C GLN A 615 14.58 -18.98 28.04
N GLN A 616 15.56 -18.61 27.20
CA GLN A 616 16.32 -17.38 27.35
C GLN A 616 15.57 -16.18 26.74
N ILE A 617 15.64 -15.03 27.41
CA ILE A 617 15.07 -13.75 26.96
C ILE A 617 16.12 -12.63 27.05
N THR A 618 16.07 -11.67 26.13
CA THR A 618 16.93 -10.48 26.13
C THR A 618 16.14 -9.27 26.63
N ILE A 619 16.68 -8.53 27.60
CA ILE A 619 16.12 -7.27 28.13
C ILE A 619 17.12 -6.14 27.85
N SER A 620 16.64 -4.96 27.44
CA SER A 620 17.49 -3.76 27.31
C SER A 620 17.49 -2.94 28.60
N ARG A 621 18.65 -2.39 28.98
CA ARG A 621 18.88 -1.61 30.20
C ARG A 621 19.72 -0.37 29.87
N THR A 622 19.40 0.78 30.46
CA THR A 622 20.13 2.04 30.24
C THR A 622 20.98 2.40 31.44
N CYS A 623 22.24 2.81 31.22
CA CYS A 623 23.08 3.31 32.31
C CYS A 623 22.62 4.70 32.77
N PRO A 624 22.61 4.98 34.10
CA PRO A 624 22.34 6.33 34.60
C PRO A 624 23.37 7.33 34.07
N SER A 625 22.91 8.41 33.43
CA SER A 625 23.80 9.45 32.90
C SER A 625 24.64 10.08 34.01
N PRO A 626 25.95 10.33 33.83
CA PRO A 626 26.75 10.21 32.61
C PRO A 626 27.61 8.91 32.55
N LEU A 627 27.11 7.80 33.06
CA LEU A 627 27.81 6.51 33.02
C LEU A 627 27.51 5.75 31.71
N ILE A 628 28.48 4.94 31.26
CA ILE A 628 28.37 4.05 30.11
C ILE A 628 28.81 2.63 30.49
N TYR A 629 28.31 1.63 29.78
CA TYR A 629 28.46 0.23 30.14
C TYR A 629 29.85 -0.32 29.78
N SER A 630 30.52 -0.92 30.76
CA SER A 630 31.74 -1.70 30.57
C SER A 630 31.40 -3.18 30.65
N GLU A 631 31.49 -3.87 29.52
CA GLU A 631 31.21 -5.30 29.43
C GLU A 631 32.26 -6.16 30.17
N ASP A 632 33.51 -5.69 30.22
CA ASP A 632 34.60 -6.36 30.96
C ASP A 632 34.41 -6.25 32.48
N LYS A 633 33.76 -5.17 32.94
CA LYS A 633 33.47 -4.91 34.36
C LYS A 633 32.03 -5.27 34.76
N ASN A 634 31.22 -5.76 33.82
CA ASN A 634 29.80 -6.11 33.96
C ASN A 634 28.95 -5.00 34.65
N LYS A 635 29.24 -3.72 34.37
CA LYS A 635 28.59 -2.57 35.04
C LYS A 635 28.75 -1.25 34.29
N CYS A 636 27.90 -0.28 34.62
CA CYS A 636 28.05 1.11 34.23
C CYS A 636 29.26 1.76 34.96
N VAL A 637 30.12 2.46 34.22
CA VAL A 637 31.33 3.15 34.69
C VAL A 637 31.44 4.54 34.07
N LYS A 638 32.37 5.38 34.54
CA LYS A 638 32.68 6.64 33.85
C LYS A 638 33.51 6.34 32.60
N GLU A 639 33.30 7.08 31.52
CA GLU A 639 33.97 6.88 30.22
C GLU A 639 35.50 6.77 30.31
N LYS A 640 36.13 7.56 31.19
CA LYS A 640 37.58 7.52 31.46
C LYS A 640 38.09 6.18 32.01
N GLU A 641 37.21 5.29 32.45
CA GLU A 641 37.52 3.96 32.98
C GLU A 641 37.47 2.85 31.92
N LEU A 642 37.18 3.17 30.64
CA LEU A 642 37.18 2.23 29.51
C LEU A 642 38.52 2.14 28.75
N GLN A 643 39.59 2.80 29.21
CA GLN A 643 40.83 2.97 28.44
C GLN A 643 41.49 1.65 27.98
N ASP A 644 41.30 0.56 28.73
CA ASP A 644 41.84 -0.76 28.44
C ASP A 644 40.81 -1.76 27.86
N SER A 645 39.56 -1.34 27.63
CA SER A 645 38.51 -2.21 27.09
C SER A 645 38.73 -2.49 25.58
N PRO A 646 38.46 -3.71 25.09
CA PRO A 646 38.49 -4.01 23.66
C PRO A 646 37.34 -3.36 22.87
N ILE A 647 36.29 -2.86 23.54
CA ILE A 647 35.17 -2.14 22.92
C ILE A 647 35.39 -0.64 23.11
N LYS A 648 36.13 0.00 22.20
CA LYS A 648 36.40 1.44 22.24
C LYS A 648 35.35 2.22 21.45
N CYS A 649 34.48 2.91 22.18
CA CYS A 649 33.32 3.62 21.65
C CYS A 649 33.73 4.93 20.89
N SER A 650 34.13 4.77 19.61
CA SER A 650 34.21 5.78 18.51
C SER A 650 35.25 6.93 18.51
N THR A 651 36.24 6.89 17.59
CA THR A 651 36.81 8.11 16.90
C THR A 651 37.61 7.83 15.60
N LYS A 652 37.26 8.53 14.50
CA LYS A 652 38.07 8.92 13.29
C LYS A 652 38.47 7.86 12.21
N PHE A 653 38.78 8.37 11.00
CA PHE A 653 38.90 7.70 9.68
C PHE A 653 40.34 7.43 9.16
N ARG A 654 40.55 6.34 8.38
CA ARG A 654 40.95 6.36 6.93
C ARG A 654 40.91 4.95 6.28
N ALA A 655 40.89 4.86 4.94
CA ALA A 655 40.82 3.65 4.09
C ALA A 655 42.17 3.38 3.37
N PRO A 656 42.40 2.32 2.53
CA PRO A 656 41.51 1.27 1.95
C PRO A 656 42.07 -0.18 2.19
N ALA A 657 41.89 -1.29 1.43
CA ALA A 657 41.29 -1.59 0.11
C ALA A 657 40.97 -3.10 -0.15
N SER A 658 40.12 -3.37 -1.15
CA SER A 658 40.13 -4.47 -2.16
C SER A 658 39.90 -5.97 -1.80
N SER A 659 39.07 -6.61 -2.65
CA SER A 659 38.83 -8.07 -2.84
C SER A 659 37.60 -8.58 -2.02
N VAL A 660 36.81 -9.64 -2.31
CA VAL A 660 36.59 -10.56 -3.47
C VAL A 660 35.09 -10.99 -3.44
N SER A 661 34.45 -11.31 -4.58
CA SER A 661 33.05 -11.76 -4.68
C SER A 661 32.83 -13.28 -4.46
N SER A 662 31.59 -13.77 -4.55
CA SER A 662 31.15 -15.01 -3.85
C SER A 662 30.45 -16.09 -4.68
N THR A 663 30.92 -17.34 -4.60
CA THR A 663 30.21 -18.53 -5.14
C THR A 663 30.49 -19.87 -4.41
N ASN A 664 31.32 -19.89 -3.36
CA ASN A 664 32.13 -21.08 -3.05
C ASN A 664 32.11 -21.57 -1.58
N CYS A 665 31.10 -22.35 -1.16
CA CYS A 665 31.16 -23.16 0.08
C CYS A 665 31.80 -24.53 -0.21
N TRP A 666 33.14 -24.58 -0.35
CA TRP A 666 33.89 -25.83 -0.58
C TRP A 666 34.65 -26.32 0.67
N ASP A 667 34.83 -25.46 1.67
CA ASP A 667 35.48 -25.75 2.95
C ASP A 667 34.46 -25.63 4.09
N PRO A 668 34.18 -26.69 4.87
CA PRO A 668 33.27 -26.64 6.02
C PRO A 668 33.65 -25.66 7.13
N SER A 669 34.87 -25.11 7.16
CA SER A 669 35.32 -24.08 8.12
C SER A 669 35.26 -22.64 7.59
N SER A 670 34.76 -22.47 6.35
CA SER A 670 34.65 -21.18 5.66
C SER A 670 33.28 -20.52 5.84
N VAL A 671 33.22 -19.23 5.51
CA VAL A 671 31.99 -18.41 5.51
C VAL A 671 31.90 -17.74 4.14
N VAL A 672 30.80 -17.95 3.44
CA VAL A 672 30.53 -17.36 2.13
C VAL A 672 29.61 -16.16 2.29
N VAL A 673 30.12 -14.99 1.93
CA VAL A 673 29.50 -13.68 2.15
C VAL A 673 28.97 -13.19 0.81
N ASP A 674 27.72 -12.71 0.73
CA ASP A 674 27.18 -12.26 -0.57
C ASP A 674 27.82 -10.96 -1.08
N SER A 675 27.57 -10.61 -2.36
CA SER A 675 28.21 -9.47 -3.03
C SER A 675 27.89 -8.10 -2.40
N MET A 676 26.85 -8.01 -1.56
CA MET A 676 26.56 -6.81 -0.77
C MET A 676 27.17 -6.86 0.65
N CYS A 677 27.82 -7.97 1.01
CA CYS A 677 28.09 -8.45 2.37
C CYS A 677 26.94 -8.28 3.36
N ARG A 678 25.70 -8.24 2.87
CA ARG A 678 24.52 -8.04 3.73
C ARG A 678 24.13 -9.35 4.41
N PHE A 679 24.31 -10.45 3.69
CA PHE A 679 24.11 -11.79 4.24
C PHE A 679 25.40 -12.62 4.13
N PHE A 680 25.56 -13.55 5.06
CA PHE A 680 26.65 -14.52 5.06
C PHE A 680 26.15 -15.91 5.40
N THR A 681 26.69 -16.92 4.73
CA THR A 681 26.42 -18.33 4.96
C THR A 681 27.62 -18.95 5.64
N ASP A 682 27.46 -19.42 6.87
CA ASP A 682 28.44 -20.28 7.51
C ASP A 682 28.39 -21.66 6.84
N CYS A 683 29.49 -22.10 6.22
CA CYS A 683 29.52 -23.37 5.51
C CYS A 683 29.57 -24.58 6.46
N SER A 684 29.82 -24.38 7.76
CA SER A 684 29.81 -25.44 8.78
C SER A 684 28.38 -25.87 9.14
N THR A 685 27.50 -24.89 9.37
CA THR A 685 26.07 -25.07 9.67
C THR A 685 25.17 -24.99 8.43
N LYS A 686 25.74 -24.64 7.27
CA LYS A 686 25.05 -24.32 6.00
C LYS A 686 23.94 -23.26 6.14
N SER A 687 24.00 -22.46 7.21
CA SER A 687 22.94 -21.52 7.59
C SER A 687 23.29 -20.11 7.14
N ARG A 688 22.31 -19.39 6.58
CA ARG A 688 22.46 -18.00 6.09
C ARG A 688 21.93 -17.02 7.12
N TYR A 689 22.75 -16.03 7.44
CA TYR A 689 22.54 -14.98 8.43
C TYR A 689 22.55 -13.61 7.74
N GLU A 690 21.92 -12.60 8.36
CA GLU A 690 21.93 -11.20 7.90
C GLU A 690 22.66 -10.33 8.92
N CYS A 691 23.44 -9.35 8.45
CA CYS A 691 24.06 -8.37 9.33
C CYS A 691 23.06 -7.29 9.79
N PRO A 692 23.16 -6.80 11.05
CA PRO A 692 22.29 -5.74 11.57
C PRO A 692 22.22 -4.49 10.67
N PRO A 693 21.06 -3.79 10.63
CA PRO A 693 20.92 -2.55 9.85
C PRO A 693 22.05 -1.55 10.12
N GLY A 694 22.63 -0.99 9.04
CA GLY A 694 23.80 -0.11 9.12
C GLY A 694 25.16 -0.83 9.26
N SER A 695 25.19 -2.16 9.29
CA SER A 695 26.41 -2.98 9.29
C SER A 695 26.46 -3.96 8.11
N LEU A 696 27.65 -4.44 7.78
CA LEU A 696 27.94 -5.42 6.73
C LEU A 696 28.96 -6.45 7.24
N PHE A 697 29.03 -7.63 6.64
CA PHE A 697 29.94 -8.68 7.08
C PHE A 697 31.37 -8.46 6.56
N SER A 698 32.33 -8.35 7.46
CA SER A 698 33.75 -8.29 7.12
C SER A 698 34.34 -9.70 7.07
N SER A 699 34.66 -10.18 5.87
CA SER A 699 35.30 -11.50 5.66
C SER A 699 36.66 -11.63 6.35
N SER A 700 37.41 -10.54 6.48
CA SER A 700 38.71 -10.50 7.17
C SER A 700 38.59 -10.51 8.70
N LEU A 701 37.47 -10.03 9.25
CA LEU A 701 37.19 -10.06 10.70
C LEU A 701 36.21 -11.17 11.12
N LYS A 702 35.71 -11.95 10.15
CA LYS A 702 34.64 -12.97 10.28
C LYS A 702 33.42 -12.51 11.11
N ARG A 703 33.01 -11.23 10.99
CA ARG A 703 31.86 -10.66 11.72
C ARG A 703 31.26 -9.43 11.05
N CYS A 704 30.02 -9.10 11.41
CA CYS A 704 29.37 -7.84 11.05
C CYS A 704 30.05 -6.63 11.71
N VAL A 705 30.33 -5.59 10.94
CA VAL A 705 30.86 -4.28 11.39
C VAL A 705 30.18 -3.14 10.63
N PRO A 706 30.17 -1.88 11.13
CA PRO A 706 29.45 -0.78 10.49
C PRO A 706 29.78 -0.62 8.99
N LYS A 707 28.77 -0.31 8.15
CA LYS A 707 28.84 -0.33 6.67
C LYS A 707 30.03 0.47 6.10
N GLN A 708 30.42 1.55 6.75
CA GLN A 708 31.58 2.39 6.40
C GLN A 708 32.95 1.71 6.58
N ASN A 709 33.00 0.51 7.18
CA ASN A 709 34.21 -0.26 7.47
C ASN A 709 34.32 -1.57 6.64
N VAL A 710 33.48 -1.77 5.63
CA VAL A 710 33.49 -2.96 4.75
C VAL A 710 33.45 -2.55 3.29
N GLN A 711 34.27 -3.20 2.44
CA GLN A 711 34.11 -3.17 0.99
C GLN A 711 33.57 -4.53 0.52
N CYS A 712 32.56 -4.50 -0.34
CA CYS A 712 31.87 -5.67 -0.89
C CYS A 712 31.97 -5.65 -2.42
N TRP A 713 31.79 -6.81 -3.04
CA TRP A 713 32.21 -7.11 -4.42
C TRP A 713 31.13 -7.85 -5.20
#